data_AF-A0A535M3Y2-F1
#
_entry.id   AF-A0A535M3Y2-F1
#
_cell.length_a   1.000
_cell.length_b   1.000
_cell.length_c   1.000
_cell.angle_alpha   90.00
_cell.angle_beta   90.00
_cell.angle_gamma   90.00
#
_symmetry.space_group_name_H-M   'P 1'
#
loop_
_entity.id
_entity.type
_entity.pdbx_description
1 polymer ?
#
loop_
_entity_poly.entity_id
_entity_poly.type
_entity_poly.pdbx_seq_one_letter_code
_entity_poly.pdbx_strand_id
1 'polypeptide(L)'
;MSTIVATAPRIVVRKASRRMRPARVILHAFLIAMVALWLFPLFWAIFASLRSYGDTVLHGYLSWPANGLSFANYQDVWTQAEIPYYYLNTLVIVVPGVILTLLLASMVAFCCTQFSWKFNLIVLLLFTAGNLLPPQVIIVPLYWVYLNTPIANLGSIDIGNFSFAIFSDNNLLYDQYIGIILIHVVFQTGFATFVLANYMKTITKEITESALVDGANVFRIWWSVILPLCRPALGAMATLLFTFMYNDFFWALVLLSHGNKRPITSALNKPESVWEEDIRLMQEAGVNLVSLGIFAWSRLEPEAARYDFDWLDRIMDMLHQGGIRVDLATATASPPPWLSHKHPEMLPVLADGVRLWHGARQHYCPSSPVYRFAAQHLVEELAKRYAGHPALAMWHVGNEFGCHVPACYCDVSAEAFRAWLEERYGDIESLNRAWGTDFWSQRYSEWDEILPPRRTPTWPNPTQQLDFMRFSSDALLDCYDLEHAILSEHSPGIPVTTNFMRFFKPLDYWKWAEREDVVSDDVYQDPADPDAGMRSAMAGDLMRSLGRGRPWILMEQTTNRVNWRDVNVAKAPGQMRLWSYQAVARGADGVMFFQWRQSRAGAEKFHSAMVPHGRPEHSPTWHEVVKLGRELNRLDTVCGTRVSAEVAILHDWESWWALELPSKPSTRVHHVDQLESYYRHLFEANLTADFARPTDDLSGYRLVLAPSVYMVSDEGAANLAAFVEGGGTLVMSFFSGIVDQFEHIRLGGYPQPFRRMLGLEVVDWLPLADGETVKLKFADGIQSTGDLWSELITVSGAEPLAFFAGPTLDGHPAVTSQSFGQGRAVYIGTRPDPAAMGRILRAVWTEAGVKPVLEAPAGVSAVRRSGPRSSLLFLLNHRDAHVEIPIADPGVNLVDGSEVHRGLLRLGPRGVAVIREGW
;
A
#
# COMPACT_ATOMS: atom_id res chain seq x y z
N MET A 1 -34.86 -38.43 103.28
CA MET A 1 -34.39 -39.83 103.18
C MET A 1 -33.28 -39.89 102.15
N SER A 2 -32.23 -40.62 102.50
CA SER A 2 -30.85 -40.60 102.00
C SER A 2 -30.65 -41.14 100.57
N THR A 3 -29.52 -40.70 99.97
CA THR A 3 -28.59 -41.46 99.08
C THR A 3 -29.15 -42.00 97.75
N ILE A 4 -28.49 -41.91 96.59
CA ILE A 4 -27.10 -42.27 96.26
C ILE A 4 -26.66 -41.44 95.03
N VAL A 5 -25.50 -40.79 95.10
CA VAL A 5 -24.77 -40.26 93.95
C VAL A 5 -23.98 -41.41 93.32
N ALA A 6 -24.30 -41.77 92.08
CA ALA A 6 -23.50 -42.71 91.29
C ALA A 6 -22.53 -41.93 90.39
N THR A 7 -21.25 -41.98 90.75
CA THR A 7 -20.13 -41.48 89.96
C THR A 7 -19.95 -42.30 88.68
N ALA A 8 -20.07 -41.65 87.51
CA ALA A 8 -19.73 -42.24 86.22
C ALA A 8 -18.20 -42.43 86.08
N PRO A 9 -17.72 -43.49 85.40
CA PRO A 9 -16.30 -43.73 85.21
C PRO A 9 -15.70 -42.71 84.22
N ARG A 10 -14.61 -42.06 84.63
CA ARG A 10 -13.75 -41.27 83.72
C ARG A 10 -13.12 -42.20 82.68
N ILE A 11 -13.62 -42.15 81.45
CA ILE A 11 -12.91 -42.70 80.28
C ILE A 11 -11.75 -41.76 79.98
N VAL A 12 -10.54 -42.16 80.37
CA VAL A 12 -9.30 -41.53 79.90
C VAL A 12 -9.08 -41.95 78.45
N VAL A 13 -9.49 -41.10 77.51
CA VAL A 13 -9.13 -41.25 76.10
C VAL A 13 -7.63 -40.97 75.98
N ARG A 14 -6.82 -42.04 75.86
CA ARG A 14 -5.43 -41.92 75.41
C ARG A 14 -5.43 -41.18 74.07
N LYS A 15 -4.82 -39.99 74.01
CA LYS A 15 -4.42 -39.37 72.74
C LYS A 15 -3.43 -40.33 72.07
N ALA A 16 -3.93 -41.19 71.19
CA ALA A 16 -3.08 -41.89 70.26
C ALA A 16 -2.40 -40.82 69.39
N SER A 17 -1.08 -40.66 69.51
CA SER A 17 -0.34 -39.86 68.54
C SER A 17 -0.59 -40.50 67.17
N ARG A 18 -1.45 -39.91 66.36
CA ARG A 18 -1.64 -40.32 64.97
C ARG A 18 -0.32 -40.05 64.26
N ARG A 19 0.58 -41.03 64.21
CA ARG A 19 1.68 -41.03 63.26
C ARG A 19 1.04 -40.88 61.88
N MET A 20 1.30 -39.75 61.23
CA MET A 20 0.78 -39.47 59.90
C MET A 20 1.25 -40.57 58.96
N ARG A 21 0.30 -41.36 58.44
CA ARG A 21 0.61 -42.41 57.47
C ARG A 21 1.27 -41.74 56.25
N PRO A 22 2.39 -42.27 55.71
CA PRO A 22 3.10 -41.67 54.57
C PRO A 22 2.18 -41.35 53.39
N ALA A 23 1.20 -42.22 53.09
CA ALA A 23 0.19 -42.00 52.05
C ALA A 23 -0.64 -40.72 52.25
N ARG A 24 -0.92 -40.32 53.51
CA ARG A 24 -1.63 -39.08 53.80
C ARG A 24 -0.74 -37.86 53.56
N VAL A 25 0.55 -37.95 53.88
CA VAL A 25 1.53 -36.90 53.59
C VAL A 25 1.64 -36.68 52.08
N ILE A 26 1.73 -37.77 51.32
CA ILE A 26 1.77 -37.73 49.85
C ILE A 26 0.49 -37.13 49.28
N LEU A 27 -0.68 -37.51 49.77
CA LEU A 27 -1.95 -36.92 49.32
C LEU A 27 -2.01 -35.41 49.60
N HIS A 28 -1.60 -34.96 50.78
CA HIS A 28 -1.61 -33.52 51.10
C HIS A 28 -0.56 -32.77 50.27
N ALA A 29 0.62 -33.34 50.04
CA ALA A 29 1.63 -32.75 49.16
C ALA A 29 1.13 -32.62 47.72
N PHE A 30 0.44 -33.64 47.20
CA PHE A 30 -0.19 -33.60 45.88
C PHE A 30 -1.29 -32.53 45.81
N LEU A 31 -2.20 -32.48 46.78
CA LEU A 31 -3.27 -31.48 46.82
C LEU A 31 -2.71 -30.05 46.94
N ILE A 32 -1.67 -29.84 47.75
CA ILE A 32 -0.98 -28.53 47.85
C ILE A 32 -0.31 -28.17 46.53
N ALA A 33 0.36 -29.11 45.87
CA ALA A 33 0.98 -28.89 44.56
C ALA A 33 -0.08 -28.55 43.49
N MET A 34 -1.22 -29.22 43.51
CA MET A 34 -2.35 -28.88 42.64
C MET A 34 -2.90 -27.49 42.95
N VAL A 35 -3.13 -27.14 44.22
CA VAL A 35 -3.57 -25.78 44.59
C VAL A 35 -2.57 -24.73 44.11
N ALA A 36 -1.27 -24.95 44.32
CA ALA A 36 -0.23 -24.04 43.83
C ALA A 36 -0.24 -23.92 42.30
N LEU A 37 -0.38 -25.04 41.58
CA LEU A 37 -0.47 -25.04 40.12
C LEU A 37 -1.71 -24.29 39.61
N TRP A 38 -2.86 -24.44 40.28
CA TRP A 38 -4.11 -23.77 39.91
C TRP A 38 -4.11 -22.28 40.28
N LEU A 39 -3.47 -21.89 41.38
CA LEU A 39 -3.35 -20.49 41.80
C LEU A 39 -2.22 -19.74 41.11
N PHE A 40 -1.21 -20.44 40.58
CA PHE A 40 -0.05 -19.82 39.95
C PHE A 40 -0.43 -18.85 38.82
N PRO A 41 -1.31 -19.20 37.85
CA PRO A 41 -1.70 -18.26 36.80
C PRO A 41 -2.36 -16.98 37.34
N LEU A 42 -3.17 -17.09 38.40
CA LEU A 42 -3.84 -15.93 39.01
C LEU A 42 -2.84 -15.04 39.75
N PHE A 43 -1.99 -15.65 40.57
CA PHE A 43 -0.89 -14.94 41.23
C PHE A 43 -0.01 -14.25 40.20
N TRP A 44 0.30 -14.95 39.11
CA TRP A 44 1.15 -14.45 38.05
C TRP A 44 0.52 -13.29 37.28
N ALA A 45 -0.77 -13.38 36.97
CA ALA A 45 -1.51 -12.29 36.33
C ALA A 45 -1.50 -11.02 37.19
N ILE A 46 -1.73 -11.16 38.51
CA ILE A 46 -1.68 -10.03 39.45
C ILE A 46 -0.24 -9.49 39.53
N PHE A 47 0.75 -10.35 39.68
CA PHE A 47 2.16 -9.94 39.73
C PHE A 47 2.59 -9.20 38.47
N ALA A 48 2.28 -9.74 37.29
CA ALA A 48 2.59 -9.14 36.00
C ALA A 48 1.87 -7.79 35.80
N SER A 49 0.62 -7.67 36.24
CA SER A 49 -0.14 -6.40 36.15
C SER A 49 0.48 -5.25 36.96
N LEU A 50 1.29 -5.56 37.97
CA LEU A 50 1.97 -4.59 38.82
C LEU A 50 3.38 -4.25 38.33
N ARG A 51 3.84 -4.86 37.22
CA ARG A 51 5.16 -4.57 36.64
C ARG A 51 5.02 -3.48 35.60
N SER A 52 5.98 -2.56 35.56
CA SER A 52 6.04 -1.61 34.44
C SER A 52 6.28 -2.38 33.13
N TYR A 53 5.62 -1.92 32.07
CA TYR A 53 5.78 -2.55 30.76
C TYR A 53 7.23 -2.50 30.29
N GLY A 54 7.91 -1.36 30.43
CA GLY A 54 9.33 -1.21 30.07
C GLY A 54 10.27 -2.18 30.79
N ASP A 55 10.03 -2.48 32.07
CA ASP A 55 10.82 -3.46 32.81
C ASP A 55 10.55 -4.91 32.39
N THR A 56 9.30 -5.21 31.99
CA THR A 56 8.93 -6.53 31.44
C THR A 56 9.54 -6.75 30.07
N VAL A 57 9.63 -5.70 29.25
CA VAL A 57 10.27 -5.71 27.93
C VAL A 57 11.78 -5.92 28.04
N LEU A 58 12.44 -5.28 28.99
CA LEU A 58 13.90 -5.38 29.17
C LEU A 58 14.35 -6.72 29.78
N HIS A 59 13.59 -7.27 30.72
CA HIS A 59 14.03 -8.43 31.52
C HIS A 59 13.18 -9.69 31.29
N GLY A 60 12.13 -9.62 30.46
CA GLY A 60 11.23 -10.73 30.14
C GLY A 60 10.14 -10.99 31.18
N TYR A 61 9.14 -11.80 30.81
CA TYR A 61 7.95 -12.01 31.64
C TYR A 61 8.25 -12.68 32.98
N LEU A 62 9.16 -13.66 33.04
CA LEU A 62 9.49 -14.42 34.25
C LEU A 62 10.47 -13.73 35.22
N SER A 63 10.93 -12.51 34.92
CA SER A 63 11.92 -11.81 35.74
C SER A 63 11.32 -11.13 36.97
N TRP A 64 12.19 -10.89 37.96
CA TRP A 64 11.87 -10.07 39.12
C TRP A 64 12.00 -8.59 38.75
N PRO A 65 11.08 -7.71 39.18
CA PRO A 65 11.06 -6.33 38.72
C PRO A 65 12.27 -5.53 39.21
N ALA A 66 13.02 -4.93 38.28
CA ALA A 66 14.23 -4.17 38.61
C ALA A 66 13.90 -2.81 39.25
N ASN A 67 12.75 -2.22 38.87
CA ASN A 67 12.30 -0.90 39.31
C ASN A 67 11.13 -0.95 40.32
N GLY A 68 10.87 -2.12 40.93
CA GLY A 68 9.78 -2.33 41.88
C GLY A 68 8.40 -2.55 41.26
N LEU A 69 7.40 -2.81 42.11
CA LEU A 69 6.00 -2.98 41.71
C LEU A 69 5.27 -1.63 41.75
N SER A 70 4.39 -1.38 40.78
CA SER A 70 3.65 -0.14 40.62
C SER A 70 2.18 -0.41 40.30
N PHE A 71 1.31 0.50 40.74
CA PHE A 71 -0.12 0.52 40.36
C PHE A 71 -0.40 1.42 39.15
N ALA A 72 0.63 1.97 38.49
CA ALA A 72 0.49 2.87 37.34
C ALA A 72 -0.36 2.26 36.23
N ASN A 73 -0.11 0.99 35.87
CA ASN A 73 -0.92 0.29 34.85
C ASN A 73 -2.43 0.30 35.17
N TYR A 74 -2.81 0.20 36.46
CA TYR A 74 -4.21 0.30 36.85
C TYR A 74 -4.73 1.72 36.64
N GLN A 75 -3.96 2.74 37.04
CA GLN A 75 -4.33 4.14 36.82
C GLN A 75 -4.46 4.49 35.34
N ASP A 76 -3.56 3.99 34.48
CA ASP A 76 -3.56 4.22 33.04
C ASP A 76 -4.77 3.57 32.37
N VAL A 77 -5.12 2.34 32.78
CA VAL A 77 -6.33 1.64 32.32
C VAL A 77 -7.61 2.42 32.66
N TRP A 78 -7.66 3.11 33.80
CA TRP A 78 -8.82 3.93 34.20
C TRP A 78 -8.88 5.31 33.53
N THR A 79 -7.74 5.87 33.10
CA THR A 79 -7.64 7.25 32.62
C THR A 79 -7.44 7.37 31.11
N GLN A 80 -6.75 6.41 30.48
CA GLN A 80 -6.38 6.47 29.06
C GLN A 80 -7.17 5.47 28.19
N ALA A 81 -7.57 4.33 28.74
CA ALA A 81 -8.18 3.24 27.97
C ALA A 81 -9.72 3.26 27.90
N GLU A 82 -10.36 4.36 28.34
CA GLU A 82 -11.83 4.52 28.40
C GLU A 82 -12.58 3.35 29.08
N ILE A 83 -11.89 2.57 29.93
CA ILE A 83 -12.47 1.38 30.56
C ILE A 83 -13.72 1.69 31.41
N PRO A 84 -13.83 2.81 32.15
CA PRO A 84 -15.10 3.17 32.80
C PRO A 84 -16.30 3.16 31.84
N TYR A 85 -16.09 3.61 30.61
CA TYR A 85 -17.11 3.76 29.59
C TYR A 85 -17.60 2.40 29.11
N TYR A 86 -16.69 1.50 28.73
CA TYR A 86 -17.07 0.15 28.32
C TYR A 86 -17.61 -0.71 29.47
N TYR A 87 -17.15 -0.46 30.71
CA TYR A 87 -17.70 -1.12 31.88
C TYR A 87 -19.16 -0.71 32.13
N LEU A 88 -19.48 0.57 31.99
CA LEU A 88 -20.84 1.06 32.12
C LEU A 88 -21.75 0.51 31.02
N ASN A 89 -21.29 0.44 29.76
CA ASN A 89 -22.01 -0.24 28.67
C ASN A 89 -22.35 -1.68 29.03
N THR A 90 -21.38 -2.43 29.57
CA THR A 90 -21.60 -3.80 30.02
C THR A 90 -22.67 -3.86 31.11
N LEU A 91 -22.67 -2.95 32.09
CA LEU A 91 -23.69 -2.95 33.12
C LEU A 91 -25.09 -2.60 32.59
N VAL A 92 -25.19 -1.63 31.67
CA VAL A 92 -26.43 -1.25 31.00
C VAL A 92 -27.04 -2.43 30.22
N ILE A 93 -26.21 -3.33 29.70
CA ILE A 93 -26.66 -4.54 29.01
C ILE A 93 -26.99 -5.67 30.01
N VAL A 94 -26.05 -5.99 30.88
CA VAL A 94 -26.09 -7.20 31.72
C VAL A 94 -27.14 -7.08 32.82
N VAL A 95 -27.24 -5.93 33.50
CA VAL A 95 -28.14 -5.79 34.65
C VAL A 95 -29.62 -5.93 34.22
N PRO A 96 -30.11 -5.19 33.21
CA PRO A 96 -31.47 -5.39 32.70
C PRO A 96 -31.66 -6.79 32.11
N GLY A 97 -30.67 -7.30 31.37
CA GLY A 97 -30.73 -8.64 30.78
C GLY A 97 -30.95 -9.74 31.83
N VAL A 98 -30.20 -9.71 32.93
CA VAL A 98 -30.33 -10.68 34.04
C VAL A 98 -31.70 -10.54 34.71
N ILE A 99 -32.12 -9.31 35.04
CA ILE A 99 -33.40 -9.07 35.74
C ILE A 99 -34.58 -9.56 34.88
N LEU A 100 -34.62 -9.17 33.60
CA LEU A 100 -35.68 -9.56 32.67
C LEU A 100 -35.70 -11.07 32.44
N THR A 101 -34.53 -11.68 32.27
CA THR A 101 -34.43 -13.14 32.10
C THR A 101 -34.97 -13.88 33.31
N LEU A 102 -34.56 -13.51 34.53
CA LEU A 102 -35.01 -14.16 35.76
C LEU A 102 -36.51 -13.95 35.98
N LEU A 103 -37.02 -12.75 35.73
CA LEU A 103 -38.42 -12.42 35.84
C LEU A 103 -39.26 -13.33 34.94
N LEU A 104 -38.97 -13.33 33.64
CA LEU A 104 -39.71 -14.13 32.64
C LEU A 104 -39.56 -15.63 32.89
N ALA A 105 -38.33 -16.10 33.13
CA ALA A 105 -38.06 -17.51 33.39
C ALA A 105 -38.76 -18.01 34.65
N SER A 106 -38.82 -17.20 35.71
CA SER A 106 -39.51 -17.58 36.95
C SER A 106 -41.03 -17.67 36.77
N MET A 107 -41.63 -16.80 35.93
CA MET A 107 -43.07 -16.87 35.61
C MET A 107 -43.39 -18.16 34.85
N VAL A 108 -42.60 -18.47 33.81
CA VAL A 108 -42.79 -19.68 33.02
C VAL A 108 -42.56 -20.93 33.89
N ALA A 109 -41.49 -20.95 34.68
CA ALA A 109 -41.18 -22.03 35.61
C ALA A 109 -42.29 -22.25 36.63
N PHE A 110 -42.85 -21.19 37.20
CA PHE A 110 -43.95 -21.26 38.15
C PHE A 110 -45.21 -21.87 37.50
N CYS A 111 -45.60 -21.37 36.33
CA CYS A 111 -46.75 -21.89 35.58
C CYS A 111 -46.58 -23.37 35.22
N CYS A 112 -45.38 -23.76 34.77
CA CYS A 112 -45.10 -25.14 34.33
C CYS A 112 -45.00 -26.15 35.47
N THR A 113 -44.85 -25.71 36.72
CA THR A 113 -44.58 -26.59 37.87
C THR A 113 -45.71 -26.62 38.89
N GLN A 114 -46.33 -25.47 39.18
CA GLN A 114 -47.36 -25.36 40.22
C GLN A 114 -48.76 -25.68 39.71
N PHE A 115 -49.01 -25.54 38.40
CA PHE A 115 -50.29 -25.90 37.78
C PHE A 115 -50.18 -27.20 37.02
N SER A 116 -51.23 -28.02 37.03
CA SER A 116 -51.31 -29.25 36.24
C SER A 116 -52.18 -29.03 35.00
N TRP A 117 -51.56 -28.91 33.83
CA TRP A 117 -52.24 -28.84 32.54
C TRP A 117 -51.52 -29.67 31.48
N LYS A 118 -52.26 -30.11 30.45
CA LYS A 118 -51.85 -31.16 29.49
C LYS A 118 -50.54 -30.85 28.73
N PHE A 119 -50.15 -29.58 28.64
CA PHE A 119 -49.01 -29.13 27.83
C PHE A 119 -47.76 -28.73 28.62
N ASN A 120 -47.76 -28.86 29.95
CA ASN A 120 -46.63 -28.44 30.82
C ASN A 120 -45.26 -28.93 30.34
N LEU A 121 -45.16 -30.23 30.06
CA LEU A 121 -43.90 -30.85 29.64
C LEU A 121 -43.48 -30.37 28.24
N ILE A 122 -44.44 -30.18 27.34
CA ILE A 122 -44.19 -29.70 25.97
C ILE A 122 -43.67 -28.26 26.00
N VAL A 123 -44.26 -27.39 26.83
CA VAL A 123 -43.79 -26.00 27.01
C VAL A 123 -42.37 -26.00 27.58
N LEU A 124 -42.09 -26.78 28.62
CA LEU A 124 -40.75 -26.87 29.20
C LEU A 124 -39.70 -27.41 28.21
N LEU A 125 -40.07 -28.42 27.42
CA LEU A 125 -39.22 -28.97 26.36
C LEU A 125 -38.96 -27.94 25.25
N LEU A 126 -39.96 -27.17 24.83
CA LEU A 126 -39.82 -26.13 23.81
C LEU A 126 -38.85 -25.03 24.25
N PHE A 127 -39.01 -24.52 25.49
CA PHE A 127 -38.09 -23.53 26.07
C PHE A 127 -36.66 -24.07 26.21
N THR A 128 -36.51 -25.36 26.54
CA THR A 128 -35.19 -25.99 26.67
C THR A 128 -34.54 -26.23 25.30
N ALA A 129 -35.32 -26.63 24.29
CA ALA A 129 -34.85 -26.91 22.94
C ALA A 129 -34.33 -25.66 22.22
N GLY A 130 -34.88 -24.48 22.51
CA GLY A 130 -34.39 -23.20 21.97
C GLY A 130 -32.90 -22.93 22.27
N ASN A 131 -32.37 -23.44 23.38
CA ASN A 131 -30.94 -23.28 23.72
C ASN A 131 -30.02 -24.23 22.95
N LEU A 132 -30.56 -25.27 22.31
CA LEU A 132 -29.76 -26.26 21.59
C LEU A 132 -29.38 -25.79 20.17
N LEU A 133 -29.97 -24.70 19.71
CA LEU A 133 -29.62 -24.10 18.42
C LEU A 133 -28.29 -23.34 18.54
N PRO A 134 -27.28 -23.68 17.72
CA PRO A 134 -26.05 -22.90 17.69
C PRO A 134 -26.35 -21.46 17.24
N PRO A 135 -25.94 -20.44 18.02
CA PRO A 135 -26.10 -19.03 17.67
C PRO A 135 -25.67 -18.68 16.24
N GLN A 136 -24.65 -19.37 15.73
CA GLN A 136 -24.07 -19.18 14.40
C GLN A 136 -25.03 -19.56 13.26
N VAL A 137 -26.00 -20.45 13.49
CA VAL A 137 -26.93 -20.90 12.44
C VAL A 137 -28.03 -19.87 12.20
N ILE A 138 -28.45 -19.14 13.23
CA ILE A 138 -29.54 -18.17 13.13
C ILE A 138 -29.07 -16.72 12.92
N ILE A 139 -27.76 -16.50 12.81
CA ILE A 139 -27.16 -15.16 12.74
C ILE A 139 -27.68 -14.36 11.53
N VAL A 140 -27.68 -14.94 10.33
CA VAL A 140 -28.08 -14.24 9.09
C VAL A 140 -29.53 -13.75 9.15
N PRO A 141 -30.54 -14.59 9.44
CA PRO A 141 -31.92 -14.12 9.52
C PRO A 141 -32.12 -13.14 10.69
N LEU A 142 -31.46 -13.35 11.83
CA LEU A 142 -31.57 -12.45 12.98
C LEU A 142 -30.96 -11.08 12.69
N TYR A 143 -29.79 -11.04 12.05
CA TYR A 143 -29.14 -9.80 11.63
C TYR A 143 -30.04 -9.00 10.69
N TRP A 144 -30.71 -9.68 9.75
CA TRP A 144 -31.69 -9.05 8.87
C TRP A 144 -32.89 -8.47 9.63
N VAL A 145 -33.42 -9.18 10.63
CA VAL A 145 -34.48 -8.65 11.51
C VAL A 145 -34.01 -7.39 12.25
N TYR A 146 -32.78 -7.37 12.76
CA TYR A 146 -32.26 -6.22 13.51
C TYR A 146 -32.08 -4.99 12.62
N LEU A 147 -31.62 -5.19 11.38
CA LEU A 147 -31.49 -4.10 10.40
C LEU A 147 -32.82 -3.52 9.93
N ASN A 148 -33.90 -4.30 9.94
CA ASN A 148 -35.19 -3.91 9.36
C ASN A 148 -36.29 -3.66 10.39
N THR A 149 -35.99 -3.77 11.69
CA THR A 149 -36.98 -3.50 12.76
C THR A 149 -36.83 -2.07 13.26
N PRO A 150 -37.80 -1.18 12.97
CA PRO A 150 -37.75 0.19 13.46
C PRO A 150 -38.10 0.26 14.95
N ILE A 151 -37.38 1.11 15.69
CA ILE A 151 -37.60 1.36 17.12
C ILE A 151 -37.54 2.87 17.37
N ALA A 152 -38.53 3.40 18.11
CA ALA A 152 -38.63 4.83 18.37
C ALA A 152 -37.49 5.34 19.26
N ASN A 153 -36.89 6.47 18.88
CA ASN A 153 -36.05 7.26 19.75
C ASN A 153 -36.91 8.03 20.77
N LEU A 154 -36.71 7.77 22.07
CA LEU A 154 -37.44 8.44 23.15
C LEU A 154 -36.56 9.39 24.00
N GLY A 155 -35.44 9.87 23.43
CA GLY A 155 -34.47 10.73 24.10
C GLY A 155 -33.26 9.95 24.63
N SER A 156 -32.48 10.56 25.51
CA SER A 156 -31.32 9.94 26.16
C SER A 156 -31.40 10.02 27.69
N ILE A 157 -30.70 9.11 28.36
CA ILE A 157 -30.41 9.18 29.79
C ILE A 157 -28.94 9.57 29.93
N ASP A 158 -28.71 10.74 30.52
CA ASP A 158 -27.37 11.27 30.74
C ASP A 158 -26.93 11.04 32.19
N ILE A 159 -25.80 10.37 32.38
CA ILE A 159 -25.17 10.10 33.67
C ILE A 159 -23.74 10.63 33.59
N GLY A 160 -23.46 11.81 34.14
CA GLY A 160 -22.13 12.43 34.02
C GLY A 160 -21.76 12.71 32.55
N ASN A 161 -20.62 12.18 32.09
CA ASN A 161 -20.19 12.27 30.68
C ASN A 161 -20.75 11.14 29.79
N PHE A 162 -21.67 10.32 30.30
CA PHE A 162 -22.24 9.18 29.58
C PHE A 162 -23.66 9.50 29.12
N SER A 163 -23.97 9.29 27.84
CA SER A 163 -25.31 9.46 27.29
C SER A 163 -25.79 8.15 26.67
N PHE A 164 -26.96 7.67 27.09
CA PHE A 164 -27.57 6.43 26.62
C PHE A 164 -28.90 6.72 25.94
N ALA A 165 -29.02 6.39 24.65
CA ALA A 165 -30.30 6.52 23.95
C ALA A 165 -31.37 5.60 24.58
N ILE A 166 -32.55 6.15 24.82
CA ILE A 166 -33.73 5.41 25.26
C ILE A 166 -34.28 4.72 24.01
N PHE A 167 -34.07 3.41 23.97
CA PHE A 167 -34.42 2.47 22.90
C PHE A 167 -33.60 2.56 21.60
N SER A 168 -33.48 3.73 20.97
CA SER A 168 -32.71 3.84 19.72
C SER A 168 -32.22 5.26 19.46
N ASP A 169 -31.00 5.41 18.94
CA ASP A 169 -30.48 6.67 18.37
C ASP A 169 -30.52 6.72 16.83
N ASN A 170 -30.73 5.58 16.17
CA ASN A 170 -30.74 5.44 14.71
C ASN A 170 -32.08 4.96 14.14
N ASN A 171 -33.13 4.95 14.98
CA ASN A 171 -34.46 4.43 14.71
C ASN A 171 -34.53 2.93 14.34
N LEU A 172 -33.46 2.16 14.57
CA LEU A 172 -33.38 0.72 14.33
C LEU A 172 -33.13 -0.06 15.62
N LEU A 173 -33.42 -1.35 15.60
CA LEU A 173 -33.01 -2.30 16.65
C LEU A 173 -31.51 -2.63 16.57
N TYR A 174 -30.91 -2.49 15.39
CA TYR A 174 -29.48 -2.68 15.15
C TYR A 174 -28.64 -1.55 15.78
N ASP A 175 -27.47 -1.92 16.30
CA ASP A 175 -26.53 -1.01 16.96
C ASP A 175 -27.11 -0.30 18.20
N GLN A 176 -27.96 -1.01 18.95
CA GLN A 176 -28.57 -0.51 20.19
C GLN A 176 -28.35 -1.45 21.37
N TYR A 177 -28.19 -0.87 22.57
CA TYR A 177 -28.13 -1.63 23.83
C TYR A 177 -29.36 -2.54 24.01
N ILE A 178 -30.56 -2.05 23.67
CA ILE A 178 -31.80 -2.83 23.77
C ILE A 178 -31.77 -4.08 22.89
N GLY A 179 -31.13 -4.01 21.72
CA GLY A 179 -30.93 -5.16 20.85
C GLY A 179 -30.13 -6.27 21.53
N ILE A 180 -29.03 -5.91 22.18
CA ILE A 180 -28.20 -6.87 22.91
C ILE A 180 -28.93 -7.42 24.15
N ILE A 181 -29.66 -6.57 24.88
CA ILE A 181 -30.47 -7.01 26.03
C ILE A 181 -31.51 -8.04 25.58
N LEU A 182 -32.25 -7.77 24.50
CA LEU A 182 -33.30 -8.64 24.01
C LEU A 182 -32.77 -10.00 23.56
N ILE A 183 -31.67 -10.04 22.81
CA ILE A 183 -31.10 -11.32 22.36
C ILE A 183 -30.62 -12.16 23.54
N HIS A 184 -30.01 -11.54 24.54
CA HIS A 184 -29.62 -12.23 25.77
C HIS A 184 -30.81 -12.76 26.55
N VAL A 185 -31.87 -11.97 26.70
CA VAL A 185 -33.10 -12.42 27.37
C VAL A 185 -33.71 -13.62 26.64
N VAL A 186 -33.85 -13.55 25.33
CA VAL A 186 -34.43 -14.64 24.52
C VAL A 186 -33.60 -15.92 24.65
N PHE A 187 -32.28 -15.83 24.47
CA PHE A 187 -31.40 -17.00 24.53
C PHE A 187 -31.26 -17.59 25.93
N GLN A 188 -31.32 -16.79 26.99
CA GLN A 188 -31.07 -17.28 28.33
C GLN A 188 -32.34 -17.73 29.07
N THR A 189 -33.51 -17.23 28.66
CA THR A 189 -34.79 -17.56 29.31
C THR A 189 -35.08 -19.05 29.30
N GLY A 190 -34.76 -19.77 28.21
CA GLY A 190 -34.96 -21.21 28.11
C GLY A 190 -34.20 -21.98 29.21
N PHE A 191 -32.92 -21.69 29.36
CA PHE A 191 -32.04 -22.37 30.32
C PHE A 191 -32.41 -22.00 31.75
N ALA A 192 -32.61 -20.71 32.01
CA ALA A 192 -33.05 -20.23 33.32
C ALA A 192 -34.40 -20.85 33.73
N THR A 193 -35.35 -20.98 32.80
CA THR A 193 -36.65 -21.61 33.04
C THR A 193 -36.48 -23.07 33.44
N PHE A 194 -35.63 -23.82 32.73
CA PHE A 194 -35.36 -25.22 33.05
C PHE A 194 -34.81 -25.40 34.47
N VAL A 195 -33.82 -24.60 34.86
CA VAL A 195 -33.20 -24.70 36.20
C VAL A 195 -34.18 -24.26 37.29
N LEU A 196 -34.87 -23.13 37.11
CA LEU A 196 -35.86 -22.64 38.06
C LEU A 196 -37.04 -23.59 38.20
N ALA A 197 -37.50 -24.21 37.11
CA ALA A 197 -38.58 -25.21 37.16
C ALA A 197 -38.16 -26.44 37.96
N ASN A 198 -36.93 -26.94 37.79
CA ASN A 198 -36.45 -28.08 38.57
C ASN A 198 -36.34 -27.75 40.07
N TYR A 199 -35.98 -26.51 40.41
CA TYR A 199 -36.00 -26.05 41.79
C TYR A 199 -37.44 -25.91 42.33
N MET A 200 -38.33 -25.24 41.60
CA MET A 200 -39.71 -24.99 42.03
C MET A 200 -40.52 -26.28 42.20
N LYS A 201 -40.19 -27.36 41.49
CA LYS A 201 -40.79 -28.70 41.72
C LYS A 201 -40.53 -29.27 43.13
N THR A 202 -39.48 -28.80 43.82
CA THR A 202 -39.16 -29.24 45.18
C THR A 202 -40.02 -28.54 46.25
N ILE A 203 -40.73 -27.47 45.88
CA ILE A 203 -41.64 -26.75 46.78
C ILE A 203 -42.95 -27.54 46.86
N THR A 204 -43.43 -27.81 48.07
CA THR A 204 -44.65 -28.59 48.28
C THR A 204 -45.90 -27.81 47.82
N LYS A 205 -46.81 -28.50 47.13
CA LYS A 205 -48.05 -27.90 46.62
C LYS A 205 -49.00 -27.42 47.73
N GLU A 206 -48.89 -28.02 48.91
CA GLU A 206 -49.64 -27.65 50.11
C GLU A 206 -49.49 -26.15 50.46
N ILE A 207 -48.32 -25.55 50.19
CA ILE A 207 -48.06 -24.13 50.42
C ILE A 207 -48.89 -23.26 49.45
N THR A 208 -48.96 -23.66 48.18
CA THR A 208 -49.75 -22.94 47.17
C THR A 208 -51.25 -23.12 47.35
N GLU A 209 -51.69 -24.31 47.77
CA GLU A 209 -53.09 -24.61 48.07
C GLU A 209 -53.57 -23.86 49.32
N SER A 210 -52.74 -23.77 50.37
CA SER A 210 -53.05 -22.97 51.56
C SER A 210 -53.20 -21.49 51.22
N ALA A 211 -52.31 -20.93 50.39
CA ALA A 211 -52.42 -19.54 49.95
C ALA A 211 -53.68 -19.27 49.10
N LEU A 212 -54.14 -20.26 48.31
CA LEU A 212 -55.41 -20.17 47.57
C LEU A 212 -56.62 -20.17 48.52
N VAL A 213 -56.60 -21.00 49.58
CA VAL A 213 -57.65 -21.03 50.61
C VAL A 213 -57.73 -19.69 51.36
N ASP A 214 -56.58 -19.04 51.59
CA ASP A 214 -56.49 -17.69 52.18
C ASP A 214 -56.89 -16.54 51.22
N GLY A 215 -57.34 -16.87 50.00
CA GLY A 215 -57.83 -15.90 49.01
C GLY A 215 -56.74 -15.20 48.21
N ALA A 216 -55.49 -15.69 48.20
CA ALA A 216 -54.44 -15.11 47.38
C ALA A 216 -54.63 -15.44 45.89
N ASN A 217 -54.53 -14.42 45.03
CA ASN A 217 -54.55 -14.62 43.58
C ASN A 217 -53.22 -15.19 43.06
N VAL A 218 -53.22 -15.71 41.83
CA VAL A 218 -52.06 -16.39 41.21
C VAL A 218 -50.79 -15.52 41.19
N PHE A 219 -50.92 -14.23 40.88
CA PHE A 219 -49.79 -13.31 40.89
C PHE A 219 -49.22 -13.12 42.29
N ARG A 220 -50.09 -12.97 43.31
CA ARG A 220 -49.69 -12.85 44.71
C ARG A 220 -48.98 -14.10 45.22
N ILE A 221 -49.43 -15.29 44.80
CA ILE A 221 -48.78 -16.56 45.12
C ILE A 221 -47.37 -16.61 44.51
N TRP A 222 -47.25 -16.28 43.21
CA TRP A 222 -45.95 -16.23 42.55
C TRP A 222 -45.00 -15.21 43.21
N TRP A 223 -45.44 -13.96 43.36
CA TRP A 223 -44.60 -12.85 43.80
C TRP A 223 -44.27 -12.89 45.29
N SER A 224 -45.25 -13.22 46.15
CA SER A 224 -45.12 -13.09 47.61
C SER A 224 -44.82 -14.40 48.33
N VAL A 225 -44.99 -15.56 47.66
CA VAL A 225 -44.77 -16.87 48.28
C VAL A 225 -43.65 -17.63 47.55
N ILE A 226 -43.79 -17.87 46.24
CA ILE A 226 -42.82 -18.70 45.50
C ILE A 226 -41.50 -17.99 45.25
N LEU A 227 -41.51 -16.74 44.75
CA LEU A 227 -40.25 -16.01 44.49
C LEU A 227 -39.35 -15.86 45.73
N PRO A 228 -39.87 -15.52 46.94
CA PRO A 228 -39.08 -15.50 48.16
C PRO A 228 -38.46 -16.84 48.51
N LEU A 229 -39.18 -17.96 48.33
CA LEU A 229 -38.67 -19.31 48.54
C LEU A 229 -37.59 -19.68 47.50
N CYS A 230 -37.67 -19.12 46.30
CA CYS A 230 -36.68 -19.34 45.24
C CYS A 230 -35.46 -18.41 45.32
N ARG A 231 -35.33 -17.51 46.30
CA ARG A 231 -34.19 -16.58 46.41
C ARG A 231 -32.81 -17.24 46.27
N PRO A 232 -32.52 -18.41 46.89
CA PRO A 232 -31.22 -19.07 46.70
C PRO A 232 -30.97 -19.49 45.24
N ALA A 233 -32.00 -20.03 44.57
CA ALA A 233 -31.91 -20.45 43.17
C ALA A 233 -31.82 -19.26 42.22
N LEU A 234 -32.57 -18.18 42.49
CA LEU A 234 -32.52 -16.93 41.75
C LEU A 234 -31.15 -16.26 41.89
N GLY A 235 -30.54 -16.26 43.09
CA GLY A 235 -29.20 -15.73 43.31
C GLY A 235 -28.14 -16.52 42.54
N ALA A 236 -28.19 -17.86 42.60
CA ALA A 236 -27.26 -18.71 41.84
C ALA A 236 -27.42 -18.49 40.32
N MET A 237 -28.67 -18.39 39.84
CA MET A 237 -28.95 -18.14 38.43
C MET A 237 -28.53 -16.73 38.00
N ALA A 238 -28.74 -15.71 38.85
CA ALA A 238 -28.30 -14.34 38.59
C ALA A 238 -26.79 -14.27 38.36
N THR A 239 -25.99 -14.90 39.22
CA THR A 239 -24.52 -14.94 39.09
C THR A 239 -24.09 -15.62 37.79
N LEU A 240 -24.73 -16.74 37.44
CA LEU A 240 -24.41 -17.47 36.23
C LEU A 240 -24.80 -16.70 34.96
N LEU A 241 -26.00 -16.12 34.93
CA LEU A 241 -26.47 -15.27 33.83
C LEU A 241 -25.62 -14.02 33.67
N PHE A 242 -25.25 -13.37 34.78
CA PHE A 242 -24.31 -12.25 34.77
C PHE A 242 -23.01 -12.66 34.12
N THR A 243 -22.44 -13.80 34.51
CA THR A 243 -21.19 -14.31 33.95
C THR A 243 -21.30 -14.58 32.44
N PHE A 244 -22.41 -15.15 31.97
CA PHE A 244 -22.62 -15.41 30.55
C PHE A 244 -22.78 -14.14 29.72
N MET A 245 -23.58 -13.18 30.19
CA MET A 245 -23.81 -11.92 29.47
C MET A 245 -22.59 -10.99 29.55
N TYR A 246 -21.89 -10.96 30.70
CA TYR A 246 -20.65 -10.20 30.86
C TYR A 246 -19.55 -10.71 29.94
N ASN A 247 -19.44 -12.03 29.76
CA ASN A 247 -18.46 -12.66 28.88
C ASN A 247 -18.93 -12.76 27.42
N ASP A 248 -20.06 -12.18 27.05
CA ASP A 248 -20.49 -12.19 25.65
C ASP A 248 -19.52 -11.39 24.79
N PHE A 249 -19.11 -12.02 23.70
CA PHE A 249 -18.29 -11.42 22.66
C PHE A 249 -18.99 -11.49 21.30
N PHE A 250 -19.79 -12.54 21.09
CA PHE A 250 -20.36 -12.86 19.78
C PHE A 250 -21.49 -11.91 19.40
N TRP A 251 -22.49 -11.72 20.27
CA TRP A 251 -23.63 -10.87 19.94
C TRP A 251 -23.24 -9.40 19.90
N ALA A 252 -22.37 -8.97 20.80
CA ALA A 252 -21.79 -7.63 20.79
C ALA A 252 -21.06 -7.31 19.46
N LEU A 253 -20.23 -8.22 18.94
CA LEU A 253 -19.48 -7.99 17.70
C LEU A 253 -20.38 -7.96 16.45
N VAL A 254 -21.46 -8.75 16.46
CA VAL A 254 -22.35 -8.90 15.31
C VAL A 254 -23.40 -7.79 15.27
N LEU A 255 -23.94 -7.39 16.42
CA LEU A 255 -25.12 -6.52 16.49
C LEU A 255 -24.80 -5.06 16.89
N LEU A 256 -23.55 -4.76 17.28
CA LEU A 256 -23.06 -3.39 17.51
C LEU A 256 -21.99 -3.03 16.48
N SER A 257 -22.21 -1.95 15.73
CA SER A 257 -21.27 -1.44 14.74
C SER A 257 -20.31 -0.42 15.34
N HIS A 258 -20.78 0.43 16.27
CA HIS A 258 -19.97 1.51 16.82
C HIS A 258 -19.11 1.03 18.00
N GLY A 259 -17.81 1.37 17.96
CA GLY A 259 -16.84 0.96 18.98
C GLY A 259 -17.17 1.48 20.38
N ASN A 260 -17.81 2.65 20.46
CA ASN A 260 -18.19 3.27 21.73
C ASN A 260 -19.37 2.53 22.41
N LYS A 261 -20.30 1.91 21.69
CA LYS A 261 -21.41 1.18 22.33
C LYS A 261 -21.02 -0.22 22.84
N ARG A 262 -19.81 -0.67 22.56
CA ARG A 262 -19.35 -2.03 22.86
C ARG A 262 -19.26 -2.32 24.36
N PRO A 263 -19.65 -3.51 24.82
CA PRO A 263 -19.32 -3.99 26.16
C PRO A 263 -17.81 -4.29 26.27
N ILE A 264 -17.29 -4.21 27.49
CA ILE A 264 -15.85 -4.30 27.82
C ILE A 264 -15.12 -5.46 27.16
N THR A 265 -15.72 -6.65 27.09
CA THR A 265 -15.13 -7.85 26.48
C THR A 265 -14.87 -7.71 24.99
N SER A 266 -15.77 -7.07 24.26
CA SER A 266 -15.62 -6.79 22.84
C SER A 266 -14.81 -5.52 22.56
N ALA A 267 -14.82 -4.55 23.49
CA ALA A 267 -14.08 -3.30 23.39
C ALA A 267 -12.57 -3.47 23.61
N LEU A 268 -12.14 -4.51 24.33
CA LEU A 268 -10.71 -4.84 24.52
C LEU A 268 -10.03 -5.41 23.27
N ASN A 269 -10.78 -5.75 22.22
CA ASN A 269 -10.27 -6.25 20.95
C ASN A 269 -10.10 -5.09 19.93
N LYS A 270 -9.17 -4.16 20.19
CA LYS A 270 -8.88 -3.01 19.30
C LYS A 270 -7.66 -3.28 18.41
N PRO A 271 -7.72 -3.01 17.10
CA PRO A 271 -6.55 -3.06 16.21
C PRO A 271 -5.41 -2.12 16.65
N GLU A 272 -5.74 -0.99 17.30
CA GLU A 272 -4.77 0.01 17.78
C GLU A 272 -3.86 -0.54 18.90
N SER A 273 -4.20 -1.68 19.51
CA SER A 273 -3.36 -2.33 20.51
C SER A 273 -2.02 -2.83 19.98
N VAL A 274 -1.80 -2.80 18.65
CA VAL A 274 -0.53 -3.21 18.02
C VAL A 274 0.39 -2.02 17.72
N TRP A 275 -0.08 -0.77 17.84
CA TRP A 275 0.72 0.40 17.43
C TRP A 275 1.98 0.60 18.28
N GLU A 276 1.90 0.34 19.58
CA GLU A 276 3.07 0.37 20.47
C GLU A 276 4.13 -0.65 20.04
N GLU A 277 3.69 -1.87 19.70
CA GLU A 277 4.56 -2.92 19.19
C GLU A 277 5.10 -2.56 17.80
N ASP A 278 4.31 -1.92 16.96
CA ASP A 278 4.76 -1.41 15.65
C ASP A 278 5.88 -0.39 15.81
N ILE A 279 5.75 0.58 16.72
CA ILE A 279 6.79 1.58 16.97
C ILE A 279 8.07 0.92 17.51
N ARG A 280 7.94 -0.04 18.43
CA ARG A 280 9.08 -0.82 18.93
C ARG A 280 9.80 -1.55 17.79
N LEU A 281 9.05 -2.22 16.92
CA LEU A 281 9.58 -2.93 15.76
C LEU A 281 10.19 -1.94 14.74
N MET A 282 9.59 -0.77 14.53
CA MET A 282 10.15 0.28 13.65
C MET A 282 11.51 0.72 14.15
N GLN A 283 11.66 0.97 15.45
CA GLN A 283 12.93 1.31 16.07
C GLN A 283 13.97 0.18 15.93
N GLU A 284 13.56 -1.08 16.12
CA GLU A 284 14.42 -2.25 15.91
C GLU A 284 14.91 -2.36 14.46
N ALA A 285 14.01 -2.10 13.51
CA ALA A 285 14.31 -2.12 12.08
C ALA A 285 15.06 -0.88 11.58
N GLY A 286 15.17 0.18 12.38
CA GLY A 286 15.76 1.46 11.97
C GLY A 286 14.88 2.29 11.04
N VAL A 287 13.56 2.09 11.05
CA VAL A 287 12.60 2.93 10.32
C VAL A 287 12.56 4.32 10.94
N ASN A 288 12.71 5.36 10.11
CA ASN A 288 12.74 6.77 10.54
C ASN A 288 11.78 7.67 9.77
N LEU A 289 11.03 7.12 8.80
CA LEU A 289 10.00 7.80 8.01
C LEU A 289 8.87 6.81 7.71
N VAL A 290 7.62 7.23 7.86
CA VAL A 290 6.42 6.44 7.54
C VAL A 290 5.47 7.25 6.67
N SER A 291 5.07 6.71 5.52
CA SER A 291 3.95 7.24 4.74
C SER A 291 2.63 6.84 5.39
N LEU A 292 1.86 7.83 5.84
CA LEU A 292 0.71 7.62 6.71
C LEU A 292 -0.58 8.15 6.07
N GLY A 293 -1.67 7.39 6.18
CA GLY A 293 -3.00 7.88 5.82
C GLY A 293 -3.37 7.80 4.33
N ILE A 294 -2.56 7.17 3.47
CA ILE A 294 -2.74 7.12 2.00
C ILE A 294 -4.18 6.74 1.58
N PHE A 295 -4.81 5.78 2.26
CA PHE A 295 -6.18 5.33 1.97
C PHE A 295 -7.12 5.55 3.16
N ALA A 296 -6.99 6.68 3.86
CA ALA A 296 -7.73 6.95 5.09
C ALA A 296 -8.95 7.86 4.93
N TRP A 297 -9.33 8.31 3.73
CA TRP A 297 -10.41 9.32 3.55
C TRP A 297 -11.70 8.92 4.27
N SER A 298 -12.22 7.70 4.07
CA SER A 298 -13.45 7.26 4.74
C SER A 298 -13.35 7.15 6.27
N ARG A 299 -12.13 7.13 6.83
CA ARG A 299 -11.89 7.17 8.27
C ARG A 299 -11.72 8.60 8.77
N LEU A 300 -11.07 9.45 7.99
CA LEU A 300 -10.88 10.89 8.27
C LEU A 300 -12.19 11.65 8.17
N GLU A 301 -13.04 11.32 7.20
CA GLU A 301 -14.34 11.92 6.95
C GLU A 301 -15.40 10.81 6.73
N PRO A 302 -15.93 10.19 7.82
CA PRO A 302 -16.89 9.10 7.71
C PRO A 302 -18.23 9.51 7.07
N GLU A 303 -18.60 10.77 7.20
CA GLU A 303 -19.78 11.41 6.61
C GLU A 303 -19.39 12.81 6.15
N ALA A 304 -20.11 13.36 5.16
CA ALA A 304 -19.81 14.67 4.59
C ALA A 304 -19.67 15.76 5.68
N ALA A 305 -18.52 16.45 5.68
CA ALA A 305 -18.14 17.50 6.63
C ALA A 305 -18.10 17.07 8.11
N ARG A 306 -18.05 15.77 8.40
CA ARG A 306 -17.83 15.22 9.74
C ARG A 306 -16.47 14.54 9.78
N TYR A 307 -15.52 15.16 10.47
CA TYR A 307 -14.15 14.65 10.56
C TYR A 307 -13.88 13.88 11.87
N ASP A 308 -13.09 12.81 11.77
CA ASP A 308 -12.54 12.04 12.90
C ASP A 308 -11.01 11.96 12.76
N PHE A 309 -10.33 12.92 13.41
CA PHE A 309 -8.88 13.04 13.42
C PHE A 309 -8.23 12.42 14.67
N ASP A 310 -9.00 12.02 15.68
CA ASP A 310 -8.47 11.63 16.99
C ASP A 310 -7.47 10.46 16.88
N TRP A 311 -7.73 9.52 15.98
CA TRP A 311 -6.83 8.40 15.73
C TRP A 311 -5.53 8.83 15.03
N LEU A 312 -5.62 9.81 14.12
CA LEU A 312 -4.49 10.31 13.35
C LEU A 312 -3.58 11.14 14.26
N ASP A 313 -4.15 11.97 15.14
CA ASP A 313 -3.40 12.69 16.17
C ASP A 313 -2.58 11.75 17.04
N ARG A 314 -3.24 10.72 17.59
CA ARG A 314 -2.57 9.75 18.47
C ARG A 314 -1.39 9.06 17.78
N ILE A 315 -1.57 8.57 16.55
CA ILE A 315 -0.47 7.88 15.85
C ILE A 315 0.64 8.86 15.42
N MET A 316 0.30 10.10 15.04
CA MET A 316 1.29 11.15 14.75
C MET A 316 2.15 11.46 15.99
N ASP A 317 1.53 11.62 17.15
CA ASP A 317 2.21 11.82 18.43
C ASP A 317 3.09 10.62 18.80
N MET A 318 2.56 9.40 18.67
CA MET A 318 3.29 8.18 19.00
C MET A 318 4.50 7.96 18.07
N LEU A 319 4.36 8.22 16.77
CA LEU A 319 5.48 8.18 15.81
C LEU A 319 6.54 9.23 16.16
N HIS A 320 6.13 10.46 16.47
CA HIS A 320 7.05 11.51 16.92
C HIS A 320 7.84 11.10 18.17
N GLN A 321 7.15 10.61 19.20
CA GLN A 321 7.75 10.12 20.45
C GLN A 321 8.69 8.94 20.20
N GLY A 322 8.38 8.11 19.19
CA GLY A 322 9.23 7.02 18.71
C GLY A 322 10.47 7.47 17.93
N GLY A 323 10.61 8.77 17.62
CA GLY A 323 11.70 9.32 16.80
C GLY A 323 11.49 9.12 15.29
N ILE A 324 10.25 8.87 14.86
CA ILE A 324 9.88 8.52 13.49
C ILE A 324 9.14 9.70 12.87
N ARG A 325 9.60 10.12 11.70
CA ARG A 325 8.96 11.19 10.92
C ARG A 325 7.83 10.64 10.06
N VAL A 326 6.97 11.53 9.59
CA VAL A 326 5.79 11.18 8.81
C VAL A 326 5.81 11.91 7.47
N ASP A 327 5.65 11.11 6.43
CA ASP A 327 5.22 11.54 5.11
C ASP A 327 3.68 11.43 5.09
N LEU A 328 2.99 12.55 5.32
CA LEU A 328 1.54 12.53 5.57
C LEU A 328 0.80 12.60 4.24
N ALA A 329 -0.03 11.61 3.96
CA ALA A 329 -0.79 11.58 2.72
C ALA A 329 -2.11 12.37 2.81
N THR A 330 -2.52 12.96 1.70
CA THR A 330 -3.78 13.71 1.61
C THR A 330 -5.02 12.81 1.56
N ALA A 331 -4.82 11.50 1.39
CA ALA A 331 -5.84 10.45 1.32
C ALA A 331 -6.80 10.52 0.11
N THR A 332 -6.56 11.42 -0.85
CA THR A 332 -7.49 11.73 -1.95
C THR A 332 -7.53 10.66 -3.06
N ALA A 333 -6.65 9.65 -2.99
CA ALA A 333 -6.58 8.56 -3.96
C ALA A 333 -7.82 7.66 -3.98
N SER A 334 -8.55 7.57 -2.86
CA SER A 334 -9.72 6.69 -2.71
C SER A 334 -10.87 7.41 -2.02
N PRO A 335 -11.76 8.06 -2.78
CA PRO A 335 -12.98 8.66 -2.24
C PRO A 335 -13.84 7.68 -1.43
N PRO A 336 -14.53 8.15 -0.38
CA PRO A 336 -15.34 7.29 0.47
C PRO A 336 -16.64 6.83 -0.23
N PRO A 337 -17.24 5.71 0.21
CA PRO A 337 -18.49 5.21 -0.35
C PRO A 337 -19.62 6.24 -0.35
N TRP A 338 -19.77 7.03 0.71
CA TRP A 338 -20.83 8.03 0.82
C TRP A 338 -20.74 9.11 -0.27
N LEU A 339 -19.53 9.48 -0.69
CA LEU A 339 -19.32 10.56 -1.65
C LEU A 339 -19.78 10.12 -3.03
N SER A 340 -19.30 8.97 -3.49
CA SER A 340 -19.74 8.39 -4.78
C SER A 340 -21.20 7.92 -4.78
N HIS A 341 -21.76 7.52 -3.64
CA HIS A 341 -23.18 7.20 -3.51
C HIS A 341 -24.06 8.45 -3.70
N LYS A 342 -23.66 9.58 -3.11
CA LYS A 342 -24.37 10.85 -3.23
C LYS A 342 -24.15 11.53 -4.58
N HIS A 343 -22.96 11.35 -5.16
CA HIS A 343 -22.51 11.99 -6.38
C HIS A 343 -22.00 10.97 -7.42
N PRO A 344 -22.85 10.08 -7.94
CA PRO A 344 -22.44 9.07 -8.91
C PRO A 344 -21.90 9.65 -10.23
N GLU A 345 -22.19 10.92 -10.52
CA GLU A 345 -21.65 11.67 -11.66
C GLU A 345 -20.13 11.82 -11.62
N MET A 346 -19.52 11.79 -10.42
CA MET A 346 -18.06 11.86 -10.26
C MET A 346 -17.34 10.60 -10.76
N LEU A 347 -18.06 9.49 -10.93
CA LEU A 347 -17.45 8.21 -11.30
C LEU A 347 -16.94 8.24 -12.75
N PRO A 348 -15.79 7.62 -13.04
CA PRO A 348 -15.22 7.61 -14.38
C PRO A 348 -16.11 6.94 -15.42
N VAL A 349 -15.99 7.37 -16.67
CA VAL A 349 -16.61 6.74 -17.84
C VAL A 349 -15.50 6.31 -18.80
N LEU A 350 -15.52 5.06 -19.24
CA LEU A 350 -14.57 4.50 -20.21
C LEU A 350 -14.90 4.97 -21.65
N ALA A 351 -13.96 4.74 -22.57
CA ALA A 351 -14.11 5.15 -23.98
C ALA A 351 -15.31 4.52 -24.70
N ASP A 352 -15.81 3.38 -24.23
CA ASP A 352 -17.00 2.70 -24.74
C ASP A 352 -18.32 3.17 -24.09
N GLY A 353 -18.25 4.16 -23.20
CA GLY A 353 -19.40 4.72 -22.48
C GLY A 353 -19.74 3.99 -21.19
N VAL A 354 -19.00 2.94 -20.80
CA VAL A 354 -19.24 2.24 -19.53
C VAL A 354 -18.82 3.12 -18.36
N ARG A 355 -19.78 3.44 -17.48
CA ARG A 355 -19.51 4.10 -16.20
C ARG A 355 -18.99 3.08 -15.19
N LEU A 356 -17.83 3.37 -14.61
CA LEU A 356 -17.28 2.59 -13.50
C LEU A 356 -18.09 2.82 -12.22
N TRP A 357 -18.01 1.88 -11.29
CA TRP A 357 -18.73 1.93 -10.01
C TRP A 357 -17.78 2.10 -8.84
N HIS A 358 -18.32 2.52 -7.69
CA HIS A 358 -17.56 2.61 -6.46
C HIS A 358 -16.90 1.27 -6.08
N GLY A 359 -15.61 1.34 -5.75
CA GLY A 359 -14.81 0.17 -5.35
C GLY A 359 -13.33 0.38 -5.64
N ALA A 360 -12.49 -0.52 -5.12
CA ALA A 360 -11.03 -0.46 -5.25
C ALA A 360 -10.45 0.92 -4.85
N ARG A 361 -9.78 1.62 -5.77
CA ARG A 361 -9.18 2.96 -5.61
C ARG A 361 -9.26 3.76 -6.92
N GLN A 362 -9.01 5.06 -6.86
CA GLN A 362 -9.00 5.99 -8.00
C GLN A 362 -10.31 6.06 -8.82
N HIS A 363 -11.44 5.68 -8.22
CA HIS A 363 -12.74 5.70 -8.89
C HIS A 363 -13.33 7.13 -8.96
N TYR A 364 -12.60 8.08 -9.51
CA TYR A 364 -13.03 9.46 -9.72
C TYR A 364 -12.65 9.96 -11.12
N CYS A 365 -13.49 10.82 -11.68
CA CYS A 365 -13.18 11.60 -12.88
C CYS A 365 -12.28 12.79 -12.48
N PRO A 366 -11.08 12.95 -13.07
CA PRO A 366 -10.18 14.05 -12.73
C PRO A 366 -10.78 15.43 -13.03
N SER A 367 -11.67 15.53 -14.03
CA SER A 367 -12.39 16.77 -14.36
C SER A 367 -13.64 17.00 -13.50
N SER A 368 -13.97 16.10 -12.56
CA SER A 368 -15.20 16.24 -11.76
C SER A 368 -15.08 17.41 -10.77
N PRO A 369 -15.96 18.43 -10.86
CA PRO A 369 -15.95 19.52 -9.88
C PRO A 369 -16.31 19.03 -8.47
N VAL A 370 -17.13 17.99 -8.36
CA VAL A 370 -17.49 17.37 -7.07
C VAL A 370 -16.27 16.75 -6.41
N TYR A 371 -15.50 15.96 -7.17
CA TYR A 371 -14.28 15.35 -6.65
C TYR A 371 -13.27 16.43 -6.22
N ARG A 372 -12.97 17.38 -7.11
CA ARG A 372 -12.00 18.46 -6.85
C ARG A 372 -12.39 19.27 -5.62
N PHE A 373 -13.67 19.63 -5.48
CA PHE A 373 -14.18 20.33 -4.29
C PHE A 373 -13.98 19.51 -3.01
N ALA A 374 -14.36 18.22 -3.02
CA ALA A 374 -14.25 17.38 -1.84
C ALA A 374 -12.79 17.11 -1.44
N ALA A 375 -11.91 16.86 -2.42
CA ALA A 375 -10.48 16.70 -2.22
C ALA A 375 -9.85 17.97 -1.61
N GLN A 376 -10.14 19.15 -2.18
CA GLN A 376 -9.70 20.43 -1.63
C GLN A 376 -10.08 20.60 -0.17
N HIS A 377 -11.33 20.33 0.20
CA HIS A 377 -11.78 20.49 1.59
C HIS A 377 -11.07 19.55 2.55
N LEU A 378 -10.88 18.27 2.16
CA LEU A 378 -10.12 17.33 2.98
C LEU A 378 -8.67 17.80 3.18
N VAL A 379 -8.00 18.22 2.10
CA VAL A 379 -6.61 18.67 2.15
C VAL A 379 -6.46 19.93 2.99
N GLU A 380 -7.37 20.90 2.86
CA GLU A 380 -7.39 22.09 3.70
C GLU A 380 -7.50 21.76 5.20
N GLU A 381 -8.39 20.84 5.58
CA GLU A 381 -8.56 20.46 6.98
C GLU A 381 -7.35 19.68 7.52
N LEU A 382 -6.74 18.81 6.72
CA LEU A 382 -5.48 18.15 7.05
C LEU A 382 -4.34 19.17 7.25
N ALA A 383 -4.20 20.11 6.31
CA ALA A 383 -3.13 21.10 6.34
C ALA A 383 -3.27 22.04 7.55
N LYS A 384 -4.47 22.58 7.80
CA LYS A 384 -4.77 23.42 8.97
C LYS A 384 -4.43 22.70 10.29
N ARG A 385 -4.64 21.38 10.36
CA ARG A 385 -4.43 20.60 11.58
C ARG A 385 -2.97 20.19 11.78
N TYR A 386 -2.29 19.73 10.73
CA TYR A 386 -1.00 19.03 10.86
C TYR A 386 0.23 19.81 10.37
N ALA A 387 0.06 20.97 9.71
CA ALA A 387 1.18 21.78 9.21
C ALA A 387 2.25 22.10 10.28
N GLY A 388 1.84 22.27 11.54
CA GLY A 388 2.75 22.54 12.66
C GLY A 388 3.19 21.30 13.47
N HIS A 389 2.79 20.10 13.07
CA HIS A 389 3.06 18.89 13.84
C HIS A 389 4.54 18.46 13.69
N PRO A 390 5.28 18.19 14.78
CA PRO A 390 6.73 17.97 14.72
C PRO A 390 7.15 16.64 14.06
N ALA A 391 6.21 15.70 13.88
CA ALA A 391 6.44 14.49 13.08
C ALA A 391 6.44 14.75 11.57
N LEU A 392 5.70 15.77 11.09
CA LEU A 392 5.48 16.01 9.66
C LEU A 392 6.81 16.39 8.99
N ALA A 393 7.24 15.59 8.03
CA ALA A 393 8.48 15.80 7.29
C ALA A 393 8.26 16.01 5.79
N MET A 394 7.16 15.50 5.25
CA MET A 394 6.80 15.59 3.84
C MET A 394 5.29 15.38 3.68
N TRP A 395 4.72 15.86 2.57
CA TRP A 395 3.37 15.54 2.15
C TRP A 395 3.35 14.61 0.94
N HIS A 396 2.47 13.62 1.00
CA HIS A 396 2.22 12.67 -0.07
C HIS A 396 0.84 12.94 -0.71
N VAL A 397 0.82 13.63 -1.85
CA VAL A 397 -0.42 13.98 -2.54
C VAL A 397 -0.95 12.79 -3.33
N GLY A 398 -2.24 12.46 -3.15
CA GLY A 398 -2.88 11.36 -3.87
C GLY A 398 -2.17 10.01 -3.66
N ASN A 399 -2.15 9.18 -4.70
CA ASN A 399 -1.37 7.94 -4.79
C ASN A 399 -1.37 7.39 -6.22
N GLU A 400 -0.21 7.18 -6.82
CA GLU A 400 0.01 6.55 -8.14
C GLU A 400 -0.96 7.09 -9.21
N PHE A 401 -1.01 8.41 -9.42
CA PHE A 401 -1.98 9.02 -10.36
C PHE A 401 -2.05 8.28 -11.71
N GLY A 402 -3.27 8.08 -12.20
CA GLY A 402 -3.53 7.42 -13.49
C GLY A 402 -3.37 5.89 -13.52
N CYS A 403 -2.94 5.24 -12.44
CA CYS A 403 -2.68 3.79 -12.39
C CYS A 403 -3.86 2.92 -12.87
N HIS A 404 -5.07 3.17 -12.35
CA HIS A 404 -6.28 2.39 -12.67
C HIS A 404 -7.26 3.16 -13.55
N VAL A 405 -7.24 4.49 -13.46
CA VAL A 405 -8.10 5.39 -14.25
C VAL A 405 -7.22 6.48 -14.86
N PRO A 406 -6.60 6.22 -16.03
CA PRO A 406 -5.70 7.19 -16.68
C PRO A 406 -6.47 8.31 -17.39
N ALA A 407 -7.74 8.09 -17.74
CA ALA A 407 -8.58 9.05 -18.44
C ALA A 407 -10.06 8.79 -18.15
N CYS A 408 -10.89 9.82 -18.32
CA CYS A 408 -12.34 9.73 -18.21
C CYS A 408 -12.99 10.38 -19.44
N TYR A 409 -14.00 9.71 -20.01
CA TYR A 409 -14.65 10.08 -21.28
C TYR A 409 -16.08 10.61 -21.08
N CYS A 410 -16.44 11.01 -19.85
CA CYS A 410 -17.76 11.56 -19.54
C CYS A 410 -17.94 12.97 -20.12
N ASP A 411 -19.17 13.50 -20.08
CA ASP A 411 -19.45 14.82 -20.67
C ASP A 411 -18.76 15.97 -19.92
N VAL A 412 -18.51 15.83 -18.62
CA VAL A 412 -17.69 16.80 -17.85
C VAL A 412 -16.25 16.82 -18.37
N SER A 413 -15.68 15.66 -18.67
CA SER A 413 -14.35 15.60 -19.30
C SER A 413 -14.38 16.15 -20.74
N ALA A 414 -15.50 16.01 -21.45
CA ALA A 414 -15.65 16.57 -22.79
C ALA A 414 -15.62 18.11 -22.76
N GLU A 415 -16.32 18.73 -21.81
CA GLU A 415 -16.28 20.18 -21.57
C GLU A 415 -14.88 20.66 -21.21
N ALA A 416 -14.22 19.98 -20.25
CA ALA A 416 -12.86 20.32 -19.85
C ALA A 416 -11.85 20.13 -21.01
N PHE A 417 -12.02 19.10 -21.83
CA PHE A 417 -11.17 18.88 -23.00
C PHE A 417 -11.34 19.98 -24.05
N ARG A 418 -12.57 20.44 -24.30
CA ARG A 418 -12.81 21.58 -25.20
C ARG A 418 -12.13 22.86 -24.69
N ALA A 419 -12.25 23.16 -23.40
CA ALA A 419 -11.56 24.31 -22.80
C ALA A 419 -10.03 24.22 -22.95
N TRP A 420 -9.44 23.04 -22.74
CA TRP A 420 -8.02 22.80 -22.96
C TRP A 420 -7.62 22.98 -24.43
N LEU A 421 -8.45 22.53 -25.37
CA LEU A 421 -8.21 22.71 -26.80
C LEU A 421 -8.33 24.17 -27.25
N GLU A 422 -9.29 24.91 -26.70
CA GLU A 422 -9.44 26.36 -26.93
C GLU A 422 -8.19 27.11 -26.47
N GLU A 423 -7.65 26.78 -25.30
CA GLU A 423 -6.39 27.36 -24.80
C GLU A 423 -5.21 27.00 -25.72
N ARG A 424 -5.12 25.74 -26.16
CA ARG A 424 -4.01 25.25 -26.98
C ARG A 424 -3.99 25.83 -28.40
N TYR A 425 -5.15 25.90 -29.05
CA TYR A 425 -5.24 26.22 -30.49
C TYR A 425 -5.79 27.62 -30.77
N GLY A 426 -6.48 28.24 -29.80
CA GLY A 426 -7.12 29.55 -29.93
C GLY A 426 -8.37 29.56 -30.80
N ASP A 427 -8.33 28.90 -31.96
CA ASP A 427 -9.44 28.85 -32.92
C ASP A 427 -9.61 27.45 -33.56
N ILE A 428 -10.83 27.18 -34.02
CA ILE A 428 -11.19 25.86 -34.56
C ILE A 428 -10.53 25.56 -35.91
N GLU A 429 -10.15 26.59 -36.67
CA GLU A 429 -9.45 26.42 -37.94
C GLU A 429 -8.02 25.91 -37.72
N SER A 430 -7.36 26.43 -36.67
CA SER A 430 -6.06 25.96 -36.22
C SER A 430 -6.11 24.52 -35.72
N LEU A 431 -7.15 24.14 -34.96
CA LEU A 431 -7.38 22.74 -34.57
C LEU A 431 -7.63 21.83 -35.78
N ASN A 432 -8.55 22.21 -36.68
CA ASN A 432 -8.87 21.42 -37.87
C ASN A 432 -7.61 21.17 -38.74
N ARG A 433 -6.74 22.18 -38.87
CA ARG A 433 -5.44 22.03 -39.54
C ARG A 433 -4.52 21.10 -38.78
N ALA A 434 -4.39 21.25 -37.47
CA ALA A 434 -3.51 20.43 -36.63
C ALA A 434 -3.94 18.95 -36.58
N TRP A 435 -5.24 18.68 -36.62
CA TRP A 435 -5.77 17.31 -36.61
C TRP A 435 -5.95 16.73 -38.02
N GLY A 436 -5.67 17.48 -39.08
CA GLY A 436 -5.87 17.00 -40.45
C GLY A 436 -7.32 16.58 -40.74
N THR A 437 -8.30 17.28 -40.17
CA THR A 437 -9.72 16.86 -40.14
C THR A 437 -10.42 16.84 -41.51
N ASP A 438 -9.78 17.39 -42.55
CA ASP A 438 -10.28 17.25 -43.92
C ASP A 438 -10.30 15.78 -44.37
N PHE A 439 -9.42 14.95 -43.81
CA PHE A 439 -9.43 13.50 -44.02
C PHE A 439 -10.70 12.87 -43.43
N TRP A 440 -11.39 12.07 -44.25
CA TRP A 440 -12.67 11.43 -43.90
C TRP A 440 -13.79 12.40 -43.46
N SER A 441 -13.75 13.66 -43.89
CA SER A 441 -14.81 14.65 -43.61
C SER A 441 -15.06 14.86 -42.11
N GLN A 442 -14.00 14.92 -41.30
CA GLN A 442 -14.05 15.10 -39.85
C GLN A 442 -13.97 16.56 -39.40
N ARG A 443 -14.09 17.51 -40.32
CA ARG A 443 -13.94 18.94 -40.03
C ARG A 443 -15.02 19.44 -39.09
N TYR A 444 -14.61 20.11 -38.02
CA TYR A 444 -15.50 20.72 -37.02
C TYR A 444 -15.81 22.17 -37.37
N SER A 445 -17.06 22.59 -37.17
CA SER A 445 -17.54 23.95 -37.40
C SER A 445 -17.65 24.76 -36.10
N GLU A 446 -17.83 24.09 -34.97
CA GLU A 446 -17.88 24.68 -33.63
C GLU A 446 -17.29 23.73 -32.57
N TRP A 447 -16.84 24.28 -31.44
CA TRP A 447 -16.15 23.51 -30.41
C TRP A 447 -17.02 22.41 -29.80
N ASP A 448 -18.33 22.65 -29.64
CA ASP A 448 -19.29 21.71 -29.03
C ASP A 448 -19.43 20.39 -29.78
N GLU A 449 -19.05 20.34 -31.06
CA GLU A 449 -19.00 19.11 -31.86
C GLU A 449 -17.86 18.16 -31.43
N ILE A 450 -16.86 18.69 -30.71
CA ILE A 450 -15.69 17.93 -30.28
C ILE A 450 -16.01 17.14 -29.02
N LEU A 451 -15.81 15.82 -29.12
CA LEU A 451 -15.91 14.87 -28.02
C LEU A 451 -14.52 14.29 -27.70
N PRO A 452 -14.31 13.74 -26.50
CA PRO A 452 -13.22 12.79 -26.25
C PRO A 452 -13.21 11.70 -27.33
N PRO A 453 -12.06 11.08 -27.64
CA PRO A 453 -11.94 9.99 -28.60
C PRO A 453 -12.62 8.70 -28.07
N ARG A 454 -13.95 8.73 -28.03
CA ARG A 454 -14.84 7.60 -27.71
C ARG A 454 -14.75 6.56 -28.82
N ARG A 455 -15.32 5.38 -28.58
CA ARG A 455 -15.31 4.28 -29.55
C ARG A 455 -15.95 4.68 -30.90
N THR A 456 -15.13 4.67 -31.95
CA THR A 456 -15.51 4.95 -33.35
C THR A 456 -15.67 3.66 -34.18
N PRO A 457 -16.29 3.73 -35.39
CA PRO A 457 -16.43 2.56 -36.28
C PRO A 457 -15.09 1.95 -36.73
N THR A 458 -14.05 2.77 -36.85
CA THR A 458 -12.68 2.39 -37.18
C THR A 458 -11.70 3.30 -36.42
N TRP A 459 -10.45 3.40 -36.86
CA TRP A 459 -9.40 4.19 -36.22
C TRP A 459 -9.83 5.64 -35.92
N PRO A 460 -9.67 6.13 -34.68
CA PRO A 460 -9.91 7.53 -34.36
C PRO A 460 -8.82 8.42 -34.98
N ASN A 461 -9.06 9.73 -35.01
CA ASN A 461 -8.06 10.70 -35.42
C ASN A 461 -6.81 10.59 -34.50
N PRO A 462 -5.59 10.42 -35.05
CA PRO A 462 -4.39 10.21 -34.25
C PRO A 462 -4.01 11.45 -33.43
N THR A 463 -4.11 12.65 -33.99
CA THR A 463 -3.80 13.89 -33.27
C THR A 463 -4.82 14.17 -32.17
N GLN A 464 -6.11 13.89 -32.39
CA GLN A 464 -7.13 13.95 -31.32
C GLN A 464 -6.81 12.98 -30.18
N GLN A 465 -6.39 11.74 -30.48
CA GLN A 465 -5.99 10.77 -29.46
C GLN A 465 -4.76 11.26 -28.68
N LEU A 466 -3.77 11.82 -29.38
CA LEU A 466 -2.59 12.39 -28.75
C LEU A 466 -2.92 13.56 -27.84
N ASP A 467 -3.73 14.50 -28.30
CA ASP A 467 -4.18 15.63 -27.50
C ASP A 467 -5.06 15.20 -26.33
N PHE A 468 -5.86 14.14 -26.48
CA PHE A 468 -6.62 13.61 -25.35
C PHE A 468 -5.73 12.93 -24.29
N MET A 469 -4.62 12.28 -24.69
CA MET A 469 -3.61 11.78 -23.75
C MET A 469 -2.90 12.92 -23.02
N ARG A 470 -2.49 13.98 -23.75
CA ARG A 470 -1.95 15.22 -23.16
C ARG A 470 -2.92 15.83 -22.14
N PHE A 471 -4.17 16.06 -22.54
CA PHE A 471 -5.24 16.55 -21.68
C PHE A 471 -5.47 15.65 -20.46
N SER A 472 -5.49 14.33 -20.63
CA SER A 472 -5.76 13.42 -19.50
C SER A 472 -4.62 13.47 -18.47
N SER A 473 -3.37 13.59 -18.93
CA SER A 473 -2.22 13.81 -18.04
C SER A 473 -2.31 15.17 -17.33
N ASP A 474 -2.61 16.24 -18.06
CA ASP A 474 -2.74 17.59 -17.52
C ASP A 474 -3.92 17.69 -16.53
N ALA A 475 -5.07 17.05 -16.80
CA ALA A 475 -6.25 17.08 -15.93
C ALA A 475 -6.02 16.36 -14.59
N LEU A 476 -5.17 15.33 -14.57
CA LEU A 476 -4.71 14.69 -13.33
C LEU A 476 -3.66 15.55 -12.62
N LEU A 477 -2.77 16.22 -13.37
CA LEU A 477 -1.79 17.16 -12.80
C LEU A 477 -2.47 18.36 -12.16
N ASP A 478 -3.56 18.87 -12.72
CA ASP A 478 -4.39 19.91 -12.10
C ASP A 478 -4.93 19.50 -10.72
N CYS A 479 -5.28 18.22 -10.54
CA CYS A 479 -5.71 17.73 -9.23
C CYS A 479 -4.55 17.75 -8.23
N TYR A 480 -3.35 17.36 -8.68
CA TYR A 480 -2.14 17.49 -7.88
C TYR A 480 -1.84 18.95 -7.54
N ASP A 481 -1.84 19.85 -8.53
CA ASP A 481 -1.56 21.28 -8.36
C ASP A 481 -2.54 21.95 -7.38
N LEU A 482 -3.82 21.55 -7.42
CA LEU A 482 -4.84 22.01 -6.47
C LEU A 482 -4.46 21.66 -5.03
N GLU A 483 -4.11 20.41 -4.77
CA GLU A 483 -3.71 19.95 -3.43
C GLU A 483 -2.37 20.56 -3.01
N HIS A 484 -1.39 20.57 -3.92
CA HIS A 484 -0.06 21.15 -3.71
C HIS A 484 -0.13 22.63 -3.32
N ALA A 485 -0.98 23.43 -3.98
CA ALA A 485 -1.15 24.85 -3.68
C ALA A 485 -1.62 25.09 -2.24
N ILE A 486 -2.60 24.30 -1.78
CA ILE A 486 -3.14 24.37 -0.41
C ILE A 486 -2.03 24.03 0.60
N LEU A 487 -1.29 22.94 0.36
CA LEU A 487 -0.21 22.49 1.24
C LEU A 487 0.94 23.52 1.29
N SER A 488 1.29 24.11 0.15
CA SER A 488 2.31 25.16 0.06
C SER A 488 1.91 26.42 0.83
N GLU A 489 0.62 26.79 0.82
CA GLU A 489 0.10 27.94 1.56
C GLU A 489 0.12 27.69 3.08
N HIS A 490 -0.35 26.52 3.52
CA HIS A 490 -0.53 26.22 4.94
C HIS A 490 0.74 25.70 5.64
N SER A 491 1.66 25.07 4.91
CA SER A 491 2.88 24.44 5.44
C SER A 491 4.13 24.79 4.62
N PRO A 492 4.47 26.09 4.47
CA PRO A 492 5.59 26.50 3.63
C PRO A 492 6.91 25.90 4.12
N GLY A 493 7.67 25.32 3.20
CA GLY A 493 8.96 24.69 3.47
C GLY A 493 8.90 23.20 3.84
N ILE A 494 7.71 22.61 3.96
CA ILE A 494 7.55 21.15 3.99
C ILE A 494 7.46 20.64 2.54
N PRO A 495 8.33 19.72 2.10
CA PRO A 495 8.31 19.23 0.73
C PRO A 495 7.02 18.46 0.41
N VAL A 496 6.57 18.59 -0.83
CA VAL A 496 5.40 17.88 -1.37
C VAL A 496 5.82 16.97 -2.53
N THR A 497 5.32 15.74 -2.53
CA THR A 497 5.59 14.73 -3.57
C THR A 497 4.32 13.94 -3.93
N THR A 498 4.34 13.23 -5.05
CA THR A 498 3.49 12.06 -5.30
C THR A 498 4.38 10.90 -5.77
N ASN A 499 3.91 9.66 -5.65
CA ASN A 499 4.63 8.48 -6.11
C ASN A 499 4.41 8.20 -7.61
N PHE A 500 5.51 8.09 -8.36
CA PHE A 500 5.55 7.66 -9.75
C PHE A 500 5.65 6.13 -9.90
N MET A 501 5.54 5.64 -11.13
CA MET A 501 5.57 4.21 -11.47
C MET A 501 6.50 3.88 -12.64
N ARG A 502 7.81 4.08 -12.46
CA ARG A 502 8.87 3.79 -13.46
C ARG A 502 8.54 4.45 -14.81
N PHE A 503 8.68 3.73 -15.92
CA PHE A 503 8.21 4.13 -17.24
C PHE A 503 6.69 3.94 -17.31
N PHE A 504 5.95 4.88 -16.73
CA PHE A 504 4.48 4.84 -16.71
C PHE A 504 3.93 5.58 -17.91
N LYS A 505 3.33 4.84 -18.86
CA LYS A 505 2.87 5.43 -20.12
C LYS A 505 1.83 6.55 -19.93
N PRO A 506 0.77 6.42 -19.12
CA PRO A 506 -0.33 7.39 -19.14
C PRO A 506 -0.03 8.84 -18.76
N LEU A 507 1.09 9.14 -18.08
CA LEU A 507 1.39 10.49 -17.59
C LEU A 507 2.74 10.97 -18.09
N ASP A 508 2.83 12.22 -18.52
CA ASP A 508 4.12 12.85 -18.87
C ASP A 508 4.87 13.28 -17.61
N TYR A 509 5.71 12.39 -17.08
CA TYR A 509 6.42 12.69 -15.83
C TYR A 509 7.43 13.83 -15.96
N TRP A 510 7.83 14.27 -17.17
CA TRP A 510 8.63 15.49 -17.29
C TRP A 510 7.88 16.71 -16.78
N LYS A 511 6.59 16.84 -17.14
CA LYS A 511 5.73 17.92 -16.63
C LYS A 511 5.45 17.77 -15.13
N TRP A 512 5.20 16.54 -14.67
CA TRP A 512 4.88 16.30 -13.26
C TRP A 512 6.07 16.60 -12.35
N ALA A 513 7.27 16.14 -12.71
CA ALA A 513 8.49 16.36 -11.90
C ALA A 513 8.89 17.85 -11.78
N GLU A 514 8.41 18.72 -12.67
CA GLU A 514 8.58 20.17 -12.55
C GLU A 514 7.69 20.79 -11.46
N ARG A 515 6.65 20.08 -11.01
CA ARG A 515 5.71 20.52 -9.97
C ARG A 515 5.98 19.90 -8.60
N GLU A 516 6.80 18.86 -8.52
CA GLU A 516 7.17 18.22 -7.26
C GLU A 516 8.41 18.86 -6.62
N ASP A 517 8.41 18.96 -5.29
CA ASP A 517 9.60 19.35 -4.54
C ASP A 517 10.66 18.23 -4.56
N VAL A 518 10.19 16.98 -4.48
CA VAL A 518 11.01 15.76 -4.44
C VAL A 518 10.35 14.69 -5.30
N VAL A 519 11.11 14.11 -6.24
CA VAL A 519 10.66 12.98 -7.06
C VAL A 519 10.62 11.72 -6.19
N SER A 520 9.56 10.92 -6.33
CA SER A 520 9.46 9.61 -5.69
C SER A 520 8.89 8.55 -6.63
N ASP A 521 9.24 7.27 -6.41
CA ASP A 521 8.89 6.17 -7.33
C ASP A 521 8.58 4.85 -6.63
N ASP A 522 7.70 4.07 -7.26
CA ASP A 522 7.26 2.74 -6.83
C ASP A 522 7.83 1.65 -7.74
N VAL A 523 8.77 0.86 -7.20
CA VAL A 523 9.55 -0.10 -7.97
C VAL A 523 9.24 -1.55 -7.57
N TYR A 524 8.39 -2.18 -8.39
CA TYR A 524 7.99 -3.59 -8.26
C TYR A 524 8.51 -4.46 -9.41
N GLN A 525 9.80 -4.79 -9.39
CA GLN A 525 10.38 -5.72 -10.36
C GLN A 525 9.99 -7.19 -10.08
N ASP A 526 9.90 -8.00 -11.14
CA ASP A 526 9.63 -9.43 -11.01
C ASP A 526 10.92 -10.20 -10.69
N PRO A 527 11.04 -10.86 -9.52
CA PRO A 527 12.24 -11.66 -9.21
C PRO A 527 12.50 -12.83 -10.17
N ALA A 528 11.51 -13.25 -10.96
CA ALA A 528 11.68 -14.29 -11.98
C ALA A 528 12.30 -13.76 -13.29
N ASP A 529 12.28 -12.45 -13.51
CA ASP A 529 12.82 -11.82 -14.69
C ASP A 529 14.35 -11.65 -14.54
N PRO A 530 15.18 -12.26 -15.43
CA PRO A 530 16.63 -12.10 -15.36
C PRO A 530 17.10 -10.66 -15.53
N ASP A 531 16.28 -9.81 -16.17
CA ASP A 531 16.59 -8.41 -16.44
C ASP A 531 16.03 -7.44 -15.38
N ALA A 532 15.40 -7.96 -14.33
CA ALA A 532 14.83 -7.16 -13.25
C ALA A 532 15.84 -6.21 -12.61
N GLY A 533 17.10 -6.65 -12.46
CA GLY A 533 18.19 -5.80 -11.99
C GLY A 533 18.45 -4.63 -12.93
N MET A 534 18.56 -4.87 -14.24
CA MET A 534 18.75 -3.82 -15.24
C MET A 534 17.57 -2.84 -15.25
N ARG A 535 16.32 -3.34 -15.29
CA ARG A 535 15.10 -2.53 -15.29
C ARG A 535 14.97 -1.68 -14.02
N SER A 536 15.41 -2.20 -12.87
CA SER A 536 15.47 -1.42 -11.63
C SER A 536 16.50 -0.29 -11.71
N ALA A 537 17.66 -0.53 -12.33
CA ALA A 537 18.65 0.53 -12.55
C ALA A 537 18.10 1.60 -13.48
N MET A 538 17.46 1.18 -14.58
CA MET A 538 16.90 2.06 -15.60
C MET A 538 15.83 2.99 -15.01
N ALA A 539 14.94 2.46 -14.17
CA ALA A 539 13.96 3.26 -13.44
C ALA A 539 14.64 4.29 -12.52
N GLY A 540 15.67 3.89 -11.76
CA GLY A 540 16.39 4.82 -10.89
C GLY A 540 17.15 5.92 -11.64
N ASP A 541 17.68 5.59 -12.82
CA ASP A 541 18.28 6.56 -13.74
C ASP A 541 17.24 7.54 -14.29
N LEU A 542 16.03 7.07 -14.63
CA LEU A 542 14.90 7.92 -15.01
C LEU A 542 14.50 8.87 -13.87
N MET A 543 14.29 8.37 -12.65
CA MET A 543 13.88 9.21 -11.51
C MET A 543 14.90 10.28 -11.15
N ARG A 544 16.19 9.93 -11.20
CA ARG A 544 17.27 10.92 -11.07
C ARG A 544 17.18 11.99 -12.15
N SER A 545 16.88 11.60 -13.39
CA SER A 545 16.81 12.51 -14.53
C SER A 545 15.61 13.45 -14.45
N LEU A 546 14.44 12.93 -14.07
CA LEU A 546 13.24 13.71 -13.74
C LEU A 546 13.53 14.74 -12.63
N GLY A 547 14.28 14.33 -11.61
CA GLY A 547 14.76 15.22 -10.54
C GLY A 547 15.86 16.20 -10.97
N ARG A 548 16.31 16.19 -12.24
CA ARG A 548 17.44 16.97 -12.77
C ARG A 548 18.74 16.75 -11.98
N GLY A 549 19.01 15.49 -11.66
CA GLY A 549 20.15 15.06 -10.86
C GLY A 549 19.97 15.23 -9.35
N ARG A 550 18.89 15.84 -8.87
CA ARG A 550 18.57 15.89 -7.43
C ARG A 550 18.28 14.46 -6.92
N PRO A 551 18.55 14.18 -5.63
CA PRO A 551 18.15 12.92 -5.03
C PRO A 551 16.64 12.73 -5.08
N TRP A 552 16.22 11.47 -5.15
CA TRP A 552 14.83 11.05 -5.19
C TRP A 552 14.56 10.03 -4.08
N ILE A 553 13.30 9.65 -3.87
CA ILE A 553 12.89 8.68 -2.85
C ILE A 553 12.33 7.43 -3.53
N LEU A 554 12.87 6.25 -3.21
CA LEU A 554 12.17 5.00 -3.49
C LEU A 554 11.02 4.88 -2.49
N MET A 555 9.83 5.32 -2.90
CA MET A 555 8.65 5.42 -2.04
C MET A 555 8.08 4.03 -1.74
N GLU A 556 7.99 3.18 -2.77
CA GLU A 556 7.57 1.81 -2.58
C GLU A 556 8.49 0.78 -3.23
N GLN A 557 8.73 -0.28 -2.48
CA GLN A 557 9.07 -1.60 -3.00
C GLN A 557 8.53 -2.66 -2.03
N THR A 558 8.36 -3.89 -2.51
CA THR A 558 8.00 -5.01 -1.63
C THR A 558 9.20 -5.60 -0.92
N THR A 559 9.03 -6.06 0.32
CA THR A 559 10.08 -6.79 1.06
C THR A 559 10.33 -8.19 0.50
N ASN A 560 9.35 -8.78 -0.18
CA ASN A 560 9.47 -10.13 -0.72
C ASN A 560 8.65 -10.30 -2.02
N ARG A 561 7.36 -10.61 -1.92
CA ARG A 561 6.46 -10.80 -3.07
C ARG A 561 5.33 -9.78 -3.06
N VAL A 562 4.87 -9.41 -4.26
CA VAL A 562 3.61 -8.66 -4.45
C VAL A 562 2.41 -9.62 -4.38
N ASN A 563 1.20 -9.14 -4.70
CA ASN A 563 -0.04 -9.93 -4.68
C ASN A 563 -0.80 -9.96 -6.02
N TRP A 564 -0.40 -9.15 -7.00
CA TRP A 564 -1.21 -8.85 -8.18
C TRP A 564 -0.69 -9.44 -9.50
N ARG A 565 0.50 -10.08 -9.49
CA ARG A 565 1.00 -10.81 -10.67
C ARG A 565 0.33 -12.17 -10.80
N ASP A 566 0.38 -12.73 -12.01
CA ASP A 566 -0.04 -14.11 -12.29
C ASP A 566 0.68 -15.11 -11.38
N VAL A 567 1.99 -14.94 -11.23
CA VAL A 567 2.82 -15.69 -10.27
C VAL A 567 3.64 -14.71 -9.44
N ASN A 568 3.31 -14.62 -8.15
CA ASN A 568 3.98 -13.72 -7.21
C ASN A 568 5.27 -14.37 -6.66
N VAL A 569 6.29 -14.46 -7.52
CA VAL A 569 7.58 -15.07 -7.18
C VAL A 569 8.25 -14.30 -6.03
N ALA A 570 8.73 -15.05 -5.04
CA ALA A 570 9.41 -14.52 -3.87
C ALA A 570 10.82 -14.03 -4.23
N LYS A 571 11.25 -12.92 -3.63
CA LYS A 571 12.65 -12.49 -3.65
C LYS A 571 13.50 -13.56 -2.95
N ALA A 572 14.57 -14.02 -3.60
CA ALA A 572 15.53 -14.91 -2.96
C ALA A 572 16.38 -14.14 -1.91
N PRO A 573 16.98 -14.84 -0.92
CA PRO A 573 17.67 -14.19 0.21
C PRO A 573 18.70 -13.15 -0.23
N GLY A 574 18.63 -11.94 0.34
CA GLY A 574 19.54 -10.84 0.00
C GLY A 574 19.13 -10.01 -1.23
N GLN A 575 18.12 -10.43 -2.02
CA GLN A 575 17.67 -9.66 -3.19
C GLN A 575 17.00 -8.34 -2.78
N MET A 576 16.21 -8.35 -1.70
CA MET A 576 15.54 -7.14 -1.22
C MET A 576 16.58 -6.11 -0.81
N ARG A 577 17.58 -6.54 -0.04
CA ARG A 577 18.73 -5.71 0.32
C ARG A 577 19.48 -5.22 -0.92
N LEU A 578 19.82 -6.09 -1.88
CA LEU A 578 20.53 -5.73 -3.10
C LEU A 578 19.82 -4.64 -3.92
N TRP A 579 18.52 -4.80 -4.16
CA TRP A 579 17.74 -3.81 -4.93
C TRP A 579 17.50 -2.50 -4.16
N SER A 580 17.44 -2.55 -2.83
CA SER A 580 17.45 -1.34 -2.01
C SER A 580 18.74 -0.52 -2.22
N TYR A 581 19.90 -1.19 -2.17
CA TYR A 581 21.18 -0.53 -2.48
C TYR A 581 21.30 -0.08 -3.93
N GLN A 582 20.63 -0.77 -4.85
CA GLN A 582 20.60 -0.35 -6.24
C GLN A 582 19.90 0.99 -6.42
N ALA A 583 18.76 1.22 -5.76
CA ALA A 583 18.11 2.52 -5.77
C ALA A 583 19.04 3.61 -5.19
N VAL A 584 19.67 3.34 -4.04
CA VAL A 584 20.64 4.27 -3.43
C VAL A 584 21.82 4.55 -4.36
N ALA A 585 22.37 3.53 -5.03
CA ALA A 585 23.46 3.70 -5.99
C ALA A 585 23.06 4.59 -7.18
N ARG A 586 21.78 4.52 -7.59
CA ARG A 586 21.21 5.26 -8.73
C ARG A 586 20.69 6.66 -8.36
N GLY A 587 20.87 7.10 -7.12
CA GLY A 587 20.59 8.46 -6.69
C GLY A 587 19.47 8.62 -5.67
N ALA A 588 18.87 7.52 -5.18
CA ALA A 588 17.89 7.61 -4.11
C ALA A 588 18.57 8.01 -2.78
N ASP A 589 17.93 8.89 -2.02
CA ASP A 589 18.30 9.24 -0.64
C ASP A 589 17.28 8.73 0.39
N GLY A 590 16.22 8.04 -0.08
CA GLY A 590 15.25 7.33 0.76
C GLY A 590 14.93 5.94 0.19
N VAL A 591 14.76 4.97 1.09
CA VAL A 591 14.32 3.60 0.75
C VAL A 591 13.14 3.25 1.65
N MET A 592 11.96 3.19 1.06
CA MET A 592 10.71 2.92 1.73
C MET A 592 10.06 1.64 1.16
N PHE A 593 9.00 1.18 1.81
CA PHE A 593 8.37 -0.10 1.52
C PHE A 593 6.85 0.01 1.58
N PHE A 594 6.18 -0.52 0.55
CA PHE A 594 4.82 -1.00 0.72
C PHE A 594 4.88 -2.46 1.21
N GLN A 595 4.48 -2.76 2.44
CA GLN A 595 3.99 -1.87 3.49
C GLN A 595 4.67 -2.18 4.81
N TRP A 596 4.42 -1.37 5.85
CA TRP A 596 4.94 -1.61 7.18
C TRP A 596 4.49 -2.97 7.75
N ARG A 597 3.18 -3.14 7.97
CA ARG A 597 2.60 -4.39 8.52
C ARG A 597 1.64 -4.99 7.51
N GLN A 598 1.77 -6.30 7.30
CA GLN A 598 0.96 -7.01 6.31
C GLN A 598 -0.53 -6.93 6.65
N SER A 599 -1.31 -6.42 5.70
CA SER A 599 -2.76 -6.27 5.83
C SER A 599 -3.45 -7.60 6.19
N ARG A 600 -4.33 -7.58 7.18
CA ARG A 600 -5.07 -8.78 7.63
C ARG A 600 -6.16 -9.21 6.63
N ALA A 601 -6.74 -8.25 5.91
CA ALA A 601 -7.85 -8.44 4.99
C ALA A 601 -7.72 -7.49 3.80
N GLY A 602 -8.62 -7.59 2.82
CA GLY A 602 -8.57 -6.82 1.57
C GLY A 602 -7.82 -7.52 0.43
N ALA A 603 -7.68 -6.81 -0.67
CA ALA A 603 -7.05 -7.33 -1.90
C ALA A 603 -5.56 -7.63 -1.69
N GLU A 604 -4.86 -6.81 -0.90
CA GLU A 604 -3.41 -6.86 -0.73
C GLU A 604 -2.97 -7.61 0.54
N LYS A 605 -3.87 -8.38 1.17
CA LYS A 605 -3.53 -9.19 2.36
C LYS A 605 -2.34 -10.15 2.17
N PHE A 606 -2.02 -10.51 0.93
CA PHE A 606 -0.87 -11.36 0.60
C PHE A 606 0.33 -10.62 0.01
N HIS A 607 0.24 -9.29 -0.17
CA HIS A 607 1.38 -8.46 -0.49
C HIS A 607 2.33 -8.49 0.71
N SER A 608 3.62 -8.71 0.48
CA SER A 608 4.58 -8.79 1.59
C SER A 608 4.77 -7.42 2.24
N ALA A 609 5.11 -7.44 3.51
CA ALA A 609 5.36 -6.25 4.32
C ALA A 609 6.66 -6.43 5.11
N MET A 610 7.13 -5.37 5.75
CA MET A 610 8.26 -5.46 6.69
C MET A 610 7.89 -6.41 7.84
N VAL A 611 6.74 -6.18 8.47
CA VAL A 611 6.17 -7.05 9.49
C VAL A 611 5.16 -8.02 8.87
N PRO A 612 5.47 -9.32 8.78
CA PRO A 612 4.57 -10.32 8.19
C PRO A 612 3.40 -10.65 9.12
N HIS A 613 2.44 -11.46 8.65
CA HIS A 613 1.38 -12.03 9.51
C HIS A 613 1.92 -12.93 10.63
N GLY A 614 3.04 -13.61 10.37
CA GLY A 614 3.71 -14.48 11.32
C GLY A 614 4.54 -13.71 12.34
N ARG A 615 5.16 -14.45 13.27
CA ARG A 615 6.08 -13.89 14.27
C ARG A 615 7.34 -13.33 13.59
N PRO A 616 7.71 -12.05 13.78
CA PRO A 616 8.90 -11.44 13.16
C PRO A 616 10.20 -12.21 13.45
N GLU A 617 10.34 -12.77 14.65
CA GLU A 617 11.56 -13.47 15.09
C GLU A 617 11.84 -14.76 14.28
N HIS A 618 10.82 -15.30 13.61
CA HIS A 618 10.93 -16.48 12.76
C HIS A 618 10.98 -16.13 11.26
N SER A 619 10.93 -14.85 10.90
CA SER A 619 10.84 -14.39 9.52
C SER A 619 12.23 -14.05 8.95
N PRO A 620 12.71 -14.78 7.93
CA PRO A 620 13.94 -14.38 7.22
C PRO A 620 13.84 -12.98 6.62
N THR A 621 12.65 -12.60 6.14
CA THR A 621 12.38 -11.27 5.60
C THR A 621 12.53 -10.18 6.67
N TRP A 622 12.08 -10.43 7.91
CA TRP A 622 12.27 -9.48 9.02
C TRP A 622 13.75 -9.29 9.35
N HIS A 623 14.52 -10.38 9.43
CA HIS A 623 15.95 -10.30 9.67
C HIS A 623 16.69 -9.53 8.56
N GLU A 624 16.28 -9.67 7.30
CA GLU A 624 16.84 -8.90 6.19
C GLU A 624 16.47 -7.42 6.27
N VAL A 625 15.24 -7.09 6.68
CA VAL A 625 14.78 -5.71 6.95
C VAL A 625 15.62 -5.05 8.05
N VAL A 626 15.77 -5.70 9.20
CA VAL A 626 16.56 -5.19 10.32
C VAL A 626 18.04 -5.04 9.93
N LYS A 627 18.57 -5.98 9.14
CA LYS A 627 19.93 -5.87 8.60
C LYS A 627 20.09 -4.65 7.70
N LEU A 628 19.17 -4.43 6.77
CA LEU A 628 19.21 -3.27 5.88
C LEU A 628 19.20 -1.96 6.66
N GLY A 629 18.27 -1.78 7.61
CA GLY A 629 18.18 -0.54 8.38
C GLY A 629 19.44 -0.23 9.20
N ARG A 630 20.07 -1.26 9.82
CA ARG A 630 21.35 -1.09 10.51
C ARG A 630 22.47 -0.63 9.60
N GLU A 631 22.51 -1.12 8.36
CA GLU A 631 23.54 -0.74 7.40
C GLU A 631 23.28 0.67 6.83
N LEU A 632 22.03 1.02 6.53
CA LEU A 632 21.65 2.36 6.05
C LEU A 632 22.01 3.45 7.07
N ASN A 633 21.88 3.19 8.37
CA ASN A 633 22.32 4.10 9.44
C ASN A 633 23.84 4.41 9.44
N ARG A 634 24.65 3.69 8.66
CA ARG A 634 26.10 3.95 8.52
C ARG A 634 26.43 4.72 7.24
N LEU A 635 25.42 5.06 6.44
CA LEU A 635 25.56 5.59 5.08
C LEU A 635 25.15 7.06 4.94
N ASP A 636 25.05 7.82 6.04
CA ASP A 636 24.78 9.27 6.01
C ASP A 636 25.71 10.04 5.05
N THR A 637 26.93 9.55 4.82
CA THR A 637 27.87 10.14 3.86
C THR A 637 27.44 10.06 2.38
N VAL A 638 26.41 9.26 2.08
CA VAL A 638 25.79 9.18 0.75
C VAL A 638 24.96 10.45 0.49
N CYS A 639 24.28 10.98 1.50
CA CYS A 639 23.50 12.21 1.37
C CYS A 639 24.40 13.36 0.92
N GLY A 640 23.96 14.08 -0.12
CA GLY A 640 24.75 15.16 -0.73
C GLY A 640 25.76 14.72 -1.80
N THR A 641 25.87 13.42 -2.09
CA THR A 641 26.57 12.92 -3.28
C THR A 641 25.61 12.85 -4.48
N ARG A 642 26.17 12.81 -5.70
CA ARG A 642 25.44 12.77 -6.98
C ARG A 642 26.02 11.71 -7.89
N VAL A 643 25.19 11.14 -8.76
CA VAL A 643 25.65 10.35 -9.91
C VAL A 643 25.91 11.31 -11.06
N SER A 644 27.02 11.14 -11.77
CA SER A 644 27.29 11.84 -13.03
C SER A 644 27.18 10.85 -14.17
N ALA A 645 26.49 11.21 -15.25
CA ALA A 645 26.47 10.43 -16.48
C ALA A 645 27.11 11.25 -17.62
N GLU A 646 27.88 10.59 -18.48
CA GLU A 646 28.38 11.18 -19.74
C GLU A 646 27.51 10.76 -20.95
N VAL A 647 26.49 9.94 -20.69
CA VAL A 647 25.58 9.39 -21.70
C VAL A 647 24.15 9.82 -21.37
N ALA A 648 23.40 10.27 -22.38
CA ALA A 648 21.96 10.47 -22.29
C ALA A 648 21.21 9.51 -23.22
N ILE A 649 20.04 9.04 -22.78
CA ILE A 649 19.06 8.34 -23.62
C ILE A 649 17.85 9.24 -23.78
N LEU A 650 17.46 9.51 -25.02
CA LEU A 650 16.29 10.34 -25.28
C LEU A 650 15.01 9.56 -24.94
N HIS A 651 14.19 10.17 -24.10
CA HIS A 651 12.87 9.69 -23.73
C HIS A 651 11.89 10.86 -23.66
N ASP A 652 10.90 10.83 -24.54
CA ASP A 652 9.84 11.82 -24.61
C ASP A 652 8.48 11.10 -24.56
N TRP A 653 7.61 11.50 -23.63
CA TRP A 653 6.32 10.84 -23.43
C TRP A 653 5.37 11.06 -24.60
N GLU A 654 5.37 12.24 -25.21
CA GLU A 654 4.51 12.52 -26.36
C GLU A 654 4.94 11.72 -27.58
N SER A 655 6.24 11.57 -27.81
CA SER A 655 6.78 10.66 -28.82
C SER A 655 6.45 9.21 -28.52
N TRP A 656 6.51 8.77 -27.26
CA TRP A 656 6.08 7.42 -26.88
C TRP A 656 4.60 7.19 -27.17
N TRP A 657 3.75 8.13 -26.77
CA TRP A 657 2.32 8.10 -27.06
C TRP A 657 2.04 7.98 -28.55
N ALA A 658 2.64 8.86 -29.35
CA ALA A 658 2.42 8.92 -30.79
C ALA A 658 3.01 7.72 -31.56
N LEU A 659 4.16 7.19 -31.12
CA LEU A 659 4.79 5.99 -31.70
C LEU A 659 3.86 4.79 -31.60
N GLU A 660 3.20 4.62 -30.46
CA GLU A 660 2.37 3.45 -30.16
C GLU A 660 0.87 3.67 -30.41
N LEU A 661 0.48 4.78 -31.04
CA LEU A 661 -0.85 4.91 -31.63
C LEU A 661 -1.04 3.90 -32.77
N PRO A 662 -2.29 3.49 -33.06
CA PRO A 662 -2.58 2.61 -34.19
C PRO A 662 -2.28 3.27 -35.55
N SER A 663 -2.47 2.51 -36.64
CA SER A 663 -2.31 2.98 -38.04
C SER A 663 -0.87 3.33 -38.46
N LYS A 664 0.12 2.60 -37.94
CA LYS A 664 1.53 2.69 -38.33
C LYS A 664 1.95 1.53 -39.23
N PRO A 665 3.13 1.58 -39.89
CA PRO A 665 3.65 0.45 -40.66
C PRO A 665 3.78 -0.83 -39.81
N SER A 666 4.05 -0.70 -38.50
CA SER A 666 3.94 -1.80 -37.54
C SER A 666 3.55 -1.29 -36.17
N THR A 667 2.67 -2.02 -35.47
CA THR A 667 2.28 -1.75 -34.07
C THR A 667 3.13 -2.50 -33.05
N ARG A 668 4.22 -3.15 -33.49
CA ARG A 668 5.13 -3.96 -32.65
C ARG A 668 6.36 -3.19 -32.18
N VAL A 669 6.55 -1.95 -32.63
CA VAL A 669 7.64 -1.09 -32.14
C VAL A 669 7.17 -0.47 -30.82
N HIS A 670 7.54 -1.10 -29.71
CA HIS A 670 7.27 -0.60 -28.37
C HIS A 670 8.44 0.22 -27.83
N HIS A 671 8.17 1.41 -27.31
CA HIS A 671 9.19 2.39 -26.92
C HIS A 671 10.12 1.85 -25.83
N VAL A 672 9.55 1.27 -24.77
CA VAL A 672 10.33 0.77 -23.63
C VAL A 672 11.24 -0.39 -24.06
N ASP A 673 10.78 -1.28 -24.93
CA ASP A 673 11.61 -2.35 -25.49
C ASP A 673 12.81 -1.78 -26.27
N GLN A 674 12.62 -0.65 -26.99
CA GLN A 674 13.72 0.03 -27.65
C GLN A 674 14.69 0.63 -26.62
N LEU A 675 14.22 1.34 -25.59
CA LEU A 675 15.08 1.86 -24.52
C LEU A 675 15.91 0.76 -23.87
N GLU A 676 15.29 -0.36 -23.53
CA GLU A 676 15.95 -1.52 -22.92
C GLU A 676 17.03 -2.13 -23.82
N SER A 677 16.80 -2.17 -25.13
CA SER A 677 17.78 -2.72 -26.08
C SER A 677 19.10 -1.93 -26.13
N TYR A 678 19.07 -0.64 -25.80
CA TYR A 678 20.26 0.21 -25.69
C TYR A 678 20.81 0.21 -24.26
N TYR A 679 19.93 0.42 -23.27
CA TYR A 679 20.30 0.55 -21.86
C TYR A 679 21.00 -0.71 -21.32
N ARG A 680 20.61 -1.91 -21.78
CA ARG A 680 21.27 -3.18 -21.41
C ARG A 680 22.78 -3.12 -21.54
N HIS A 681 23.26 -2.61 -22.66
CA HIS A 681 24.69 -2.60 -22.95
C HIS A 681 25.45 -1.56 -22.11
N LEU A 682 24.79 -0.45 -21.75
CA LEU A 682 25.35 0.51 -20.79
C LEU A 682 25.43 -0.11 -19.39
N PHE A 683 24.35 -0.76 -18.95
CA PHE A 683 24.28 -1.43 -17.65
C PHE A 683 25.34 -2.53 -17.50
N GLU A 684 25.47 -3.41 -18.51
CA GLU A 684 26.50 -4.47 -18.54
C GLU A 684 27.93 -3.92 -18.57
N ALA A 685 28.13 -2.75 -19.17
CA ALA A 685 29.42 -2.07 -19.24
C ALA A 685 29.72 -1.18 -18.01
N ASN A 686 28.83 -1.12 -17.02
CA ASN A 686 28.94 -0.20 -15.86
C ASN A 686 29.05 1.29 -16.27
N LEU A 687 28.27 1.68 -17.28
CA LEU A 687 28.02 3.05 -17.65
C LEU A 687 26.68 3.49 -17.07
N THR A 688 26.69 4.66 -16.43
CA THR A 688 25.46 5.36 -16.02
C THR A 688 24.95 6.19 -17.17
N ALA A 689 23.63 6.25 -17.33
CA ALA A 689 22.97 7.11 -18.29
C ALA A 689 21.94 7.98 -17.59
N ASP A 690 21.77 9.20 -18.07
CA ASP A 690 20.61 10.02 -17.76
C ASP A 690 19.58 9.90 -18.89
N PHE A 691 18.32 10.20 -18.60
CA PHE A 691 17.27 10.36 -19.59
C PHE A 691 17.06 11.85 -19.88
N ALA A 692 16.73 12.19 -21.13
CA ALA A 692 16.51 13.59 -21.52
C ALA A 692 15.47 13.68 -22.65
N ARG A 693 14.82 14.83 -22.77
CA ARG A 693 14.03 15.17 -23.97
C ARG A 693 14.94 15.70 -25.08
N PRO A 694 14.53 15.62 -26.35
CA PRO A 694 15.26 16.24 -27.46
C PRO A 694 15.52 17.74 -27.26
N THR A 695 14.71 18.44 -26.47
CA THR A 695 14.81 19.89 -26.18
C THR A 695 15.63 20.23 -24.94
N ASP A 696 16.00 19.27 -24.09
CA ASP A 696 16.75 19.55 -22.86
C ASP A 696 18.21 19.95 -23.18
N ASP A 697 18.93 20.47 -22.18
CA ASP A 697 20.35 20.75 -22.31
C ASP A 697 21.17 19.46 -22.44
N LEU A 698 21.74 19.24 -23.63
CA LEU A 698 22.55 18.06 -23.94
C LEU A 698 24.06 18.32 -23.83
N SER A 699 24.48 19.56 -23.51
CA SER A 699 25.90 19.96 -23.55
C SER A 699 26.77 19.25 -22.50
N GLY A 700 26.16 18.73 -21.43
CA GLY A 700 26.84 17.94 -20.40
C GLY A 700 27.20 16.52 -20.83
N TYR A 701 26.63 16.01 -21.93
CA TYR A 701 26.83 14.63 -22.38
C TYR A 701 27.84 14.56 -23.54
N ARG A 702 28.52 13.41 -23.66
CA ARG A 702 29.37 13.11 -24.82
C ARG A 702 28.67 12.22 -25.85
N LEU A 703 27.71 11.43 -25.37
CA LEU A 703 26.95 10.47 -26.16
C LEU A 703 25.45 10.64 -25.88
N VAL A 704 24.67 10.81 -26.94
CA VAL A 704 23.20 10.81 -26.89
C VAL A 704 22.69 9.62 -27.70
N LEU A 705 21.81 8.82 -27.10
CA LEU A 705 21.14 7.69 -27.74
C LEU A 705 19.68 8.06 -27.98
N ALA A 706 19.20 7.94 -29.22
CA ALA A 706 17.86 8.29 -29.67
C ALA A 706 17.15 7.05 -30.26
N PRO A 707 16.73 6.10 -29.42
CA PRO A 707 16.01 4.91 -29.86
C PRO A 707 14.56 5.27 -30.24
N SER A 708 14.27 5.25 -31.53
CA SER A 708 12.92 5.41 -32.11
C SER A 708 12.19 6.66 -31.62
N VAL A 709 12.89 7.81 -31.62
CA VAL A 709 12.32 9.12 -31.28
C VAL A 709 11.43 9.59 -32.43
N TYR A 710 10.25 8.98 -32.52
CA TYR A 710 9.30 9.09 -33.62
C TYR A 710 8.82 10.53 -33.88
N MET A 711 8.40 11.21 -32.81
CA MET A 711 7.95 12.60 -32.84
C MET A 711 9.06 13.50 -32.32
N VAL A 712 9.29 14.61 -33.02
CA VAL A 712 10.25 15.63 -32.56
C VAL A 712 9.78 17.01 -33.01
N SER A 713 9.88 18.00 -32.11
CA SER A 713 9.63 19.40 -32.44
C SER A 713 10.77 19.98 -33.28
N ASP A 714 10.55 21.12 -33.92
CA ASP A 714 11.61 21.82 -34.66
C ASP A 714 12.76 22.25 -33.74
N GLU A 715 12.43 22.68 -32.52
CA GLU A 715 13.40 23.02 -31.49
C GLU A 715 14.24 21.81 -31.07
N GLY A 716 13.60 20.67 -30.78
CA GLY A 716 14.31 19.44 -30.41
C GLY A 716 15.20 18.92 -31.55
N ALA A 717 14.73 19.02 -32.79
CA ALA A 717 15.52 18.66 -33.95
C ALA A 717 16.76 19.57 -34.12
N ALA A 718 16.58 20.87 -33.97
CA ALA A 718 17.67 21.85 -34.02
C ALA A 718 18.68 21.64 -32.88
N ASN A 719 18.20 21.34 -31.67
CA ASN A 719 19.06 21.07 -30.52
C ASN A 719 19.92 19.82 -30.73
N LEU A 720 19.35 18.73 -31.25
CA LEU A 720 20.12 17.52 -31.58
C LEU A 720 21.16 17.77 -32.67
N ALA A 721 20.81 18.55 -33.70
CA ALA A 721 21.76 18.94 -34.74
C ALA A 721 22.90 19.80 -34.16
N ALA A 722 22.59 20.76 -33.28
CA ALA A 722 23.58 21.60 -32.61
C ALA A 722 24.50 20.81 -31.67
N PHE A 723 23.96 19.83 -30.94
CA PHE A 723 24.74 18.92 -30.10
C PHE A 723 25.80 18.17 -30.91
N VAL A 724 25.42 17.58 -32.04
CA VAL A 724 26.37 16.89 -32.93
C VAL A 724 27.34 17.87 -33.57
N GLU A 725 26.86 19.01 -34.07
CA GLU A 725 27.72 20.03 -34.67
C GLU A 725 28.80 20.54 -33.69
N GLY A 726 28.45 20.64 -32.40
CA GLY A 726 29.31 21.05 -31.31
C GLY A 726 30.31 20.01 -30.79
N GLY A 727 30.32 18.79 -31.34
CA GLY A 727 31.27 17.73 -30.96
C GLY A 727 30.66 16.51 -30.27
N GLY A 728 29.35 16.52 -30.03
CA GLY A 728 28.64 15.38 -29.46
C GLY A 728 28.54 14.19 -30.41
N THR A 729 28.44 12.99 -29.84
CA THR A 729 28.14 11.77 -30.61
C THR A 729 26.68 11.38 -30.44
N LEU A 730 25.94 11.22 -31.54
CA LEU A 730 24.53 10.79 -31.55
C LEU A 730 24.39 9.41 -32.17
N VAL A 731 23.63 8.52 -31.53
CA VAL A 731 23.15 7.26 -32.13
C VAL A 731 21.65 7.33 -32.26
N MET A 732 21.12 7.27 -33.47
CA MET A 732 19.69 7.31 -33.75
C MET A 732 19.25 6.01 -34.40
N SER A 733 18.09 5.49 -34.01
CA SER A 733 17.53 4.29 -34.65
C SER A 733 16.49 4.64 -35.71
N PHE A 734 16.10 3.60 -36.43
CA PHE A 734 14.97 3.60 -37.36
C PHE A 734 13.72 4.30 -36.81
N PHE A 735 12.88 4.78 -37.73
CA PHE A 735 11.60 5.40 -37.43
C PHE A 735 11.65 6.59 -36.44
N SER A 736 12.76 7.34 -36.45
CA SER A 736 12.93 8.57 -35.66
C SER A 736 12.75 9.83 -36.51
N GLY A 737 12.18 10.90 -35.96
CA GLY A 737 12.03 12.19 -36.65
C GLY A 737 11.03 12.18 -37.81
N ILE A 738 9.97 11.37 -37.70
CA ILE A 738 9.00 11.14 -38.78
C ILE A 738 7.91 12.22 -38.78
N VAL A 739 7.46 12.62 -37.58
CA VAL A 739 6.37 13.59 -37.42
C VAL A 739 6.76 14.79 -36.57
N ASP A 740 6.01 15.87 -36.74
CA ASP A 740 6.00 17.03 -35.85
C ASP A 740 5.08 16.80 -34.62
N GLN A 741 4.98 17.80 -33.75
CA GLN A 741 4.18 17.75 -32.52
C GLN A 741 2.66 17.58 -32.73
N PHE A 742 2.18 17.75 -33.96
CA PHE A 742 0.78 17.57 -34.36
C PHE A 742 0.56 16.22 -35.06
N GLU A 743 1.56 15.33 -35.03
CA GLU A 743 1.56 14.03 -35.73
C GLU A 743 1.58 14.17 -37.27
N HIS A 744 1.89 15.36 -37.80
CA HIS A 744 2.02 15.53 -39.24
C HIS A 744 3.36 15.00 -39.74
N ILE A 745 3.29 14.24 -40.84
CA ILE A 745 4.49 13.78 -41.55
C ILE A 745 5.35 14.96 -41.98
N ARG A 746 6.64 14.90 -41.64
CA ARG A 746 7.63 15.87 -42.10
C ARG A 746 8.00 15.57 -43.56
N LEU A 747 7.46 16.38 -44.47
CA LEU A 747 7.59 16.18 -45.92
C LEU A 747 8.98 16.49 -46.47
N GLY A 748 9.41 15.72 -47.47
CA GLY A 748 10.71 15.91 -48.13
C GLY A 748 11.73 14.80 -47.86
N GLY A 749 11.27 13.58 -47.60
CA GLY A 749 12.10 12.38 -47.38
C GLY A 749 12.43 12.14 -45.92
N TYR A 750 12.48 10.88 -45.49
CA TYR A 750 12.70 10.52 -44.09
C TYR A 750 14.19 10.36 -43.74
N PRO A 751 14.62 10.62 -42.50
CA PRO A 751 13.95 11.46 -41.51
C PRO A 751 14.25 12.94 -41.78
N GLN A 752 13.28 13.69 -42.31
CA GLN A 752 13.44 15.04 -42.87
C GLN A 752 14.31 16.00 -42.04
N PRO A 753 14.08 16.19 -40.73
CA PRO A 753 14.85 17.16 -39.95
C PRO A 753 16.31 16.75 -39.75
N PHE A 754 16.62 15.47 -39.94
CA PHE A 754 17.94 14.88 -39.66
C PHE A 754 18.69 14.45 -40.92
N ARG A 755 18.10 14.49 -42.12
CA ARG A 755 18.73 14.04 -43.38
C ARG A 755 20.13 14.60 -43.59
N ARG A 756 20.35 15.88 -43.29
CA ARG A 756 21.67 16.54 -43.46
C ARG A 756 22.70 16.07 -42.42
N MET A 757 22.27 15.89 -41.18
CA MET A 757 23.11 15.46 -40.05
C MET A 757 23.43 13.96 -40.09
N LEU A 758 22.53 13.15 -40.66
CA LEU A 758 22.68 11.71 -40.83
C LEU A 758 23.24 11.31 -42.19
N GLY A 759 23.12 12.15 -43.21
CA GLY A 759 23.80 11.97 -44.50
C GLY A 759 23.17 10.86 -45.31
N LEU A 760 21.89 10.63 -45.09
CA LEU A 760 21.10 9.55 -45.63
C LEU A 760 19.64 9.98 -45.82
N GLU A 761 18.92 9.14 -46.56
CA GLU A 761 17.48 9.20 -46.72
C GLU A 761 16.92 7.78 -46.65
N VAL A 762 15.91 7.59 -45.80
CA VAL A 762 15.07 6.41 -45.74
C VAL A 762 13.97 6.59 -46.79
N VAL A 763 14.01 5.76 -47.82
CA VAL A 763 13.08 5.80 -48.95
C VAL A 763 11.78 5.10 -48.61
N ASP A 764 11.87 3.96 -47.94
CA ASP A 764 10.70 3.16 -47.55
C ASP A 764 11.00 2.30 -46.32
N TRP A 765 9.94 1.86 -45.64
CA TRP A 765 10.00 0.98 -44.46
C TRP A 765 9.53 -0.42 -44.81
N LEU A 766 10.28 -1.42 -44.37
CA LEU A 766 9.99 -2.83 -44.57
C LEU A 766 9.95 -3.52 -43.19
N PRO A 767 8.87 -3.30 -42.39
CA PRO A 767 8.71 -3.98 -41.11
C PRO A 767 8.65 -5.50 -41.30
N LEU A 768 9.25 -6.27 -40.38
CA LEU A 768 9.49 -7.71 -40.55
C LEU A 768 8.43 -8.56 -39.86
N ALA A 769 7.86 -9.59 -40.48
CA ALA A 769 6.82 -10.42 -39.86
C ALA A 769 7.31 -11.15 -38.58
N ASP A 770 6.39 -11.73 -37.80
CA ASP A 770 6.76 -12.42 -36.56
C ASP A 770 7.74 -13.57 -36.83
N GLY A 771 8.89 -13.55 -36.13
CA GLY A 771 9.97 -14.51 -36.30
C GLY A 771 10.83 -14.31 -37.55
N GLU A 772 10.51 -13.33 -38.40
CA GLU A 772 11.34 -12.98 -39.56
C GLU A 772 12.57 -12.18 -39.12
N THR A 773 13.70 -12.45 -39.79
CA THR A 773 14.97 -11.75 -39.55
C THR A 773 15.61 -11.35 -40.87
N VAL A 774 16.36 -10.26 -40.86
CA VAL A 774 17.23 -9.82 -41.95
C VAL A 774 18.67 -10.13 -41.60
N LYS A 775 19.52 -10.45 -42.59
CA LYS A 775 20.94 -10.65 -42.35
C LYS A 775 21.68 -9.33 -42.48
N LEU A 776 22.69 -9.15 -41.63
CA LEU A 776 23.57 -8.00 -41.59
C LEU A 776 25.00 -8.44 -41.90
N LYS A 777 25.68 -7.65 -42.73
CA LYS A 777 27.10 -7.81 -43.03
C LYS A 777 27.83 -6.51 -42.68
N PHE A 778 28.63 -6.54 -41.64
CA PHE A 778 29.48 -5.41 -41.24
C PHE A 778 30.63 -5.22 -42.23
N ALA A 779 31.13 -3.99 -42.33
CA ALA A 779 32.24 -3.63 -43.23
C ALA A 779 33.53 -4.42 -42.96
N ASP A 780 33.74 -4.85 -41.71
CA ASP A 780 34.84 -5.73 -41.29
C ASP A 780 34.61 -7.23 -41.54
N GLY A 781 33.50 -7.60 -42.17
CA GLY A 781 33.18 -8.96 -42.57
C GLY A 781 32.37 -9.77 -41.56
N ILE A 782 32.10 -9.25 -40.36
CA ILE A 782 31.26 -9.93 -39.37
C ILE A 782 29.81 -10.00 -39.87
N GLN A 783 29.19 -11.15 -39.65
CA GLN A 783 27.78 -11.40 -39.98
C GLN A 783 26.93 -11.43 -38.71
N SER A 784 25.71 -10.93 -38.83
CA SER A 784 24.75 -10.78 -37.74
C SER A 784 23.33 -10.80 -38.32
N THR A 785 22.31 -10.70 -37.48
CA THR A 785 20.92 -10.55 -37.89
C THR A 785 20.27 -9.32 -37.28
N GLY A 786 19.24 -8.79 -37.93
CA GLY A 786 18.30 -7.84 -37.36
C GLY A 786 16.88 -8.40 -37.37
N ASP A 787 16.03 -7.89 -36.50
CA ASP A 787 14.62 -8.23 -36.40
C ASP A 787 13.75 -6.97 -36.28
N LEU A 788 12.43 -7.16 -36.13
CA LEU A 788 11.39 -6.15 -35.92
C LEU A 788 11.15 -5.17 -37.09
N TRP A 789 12.22 -4.58 -37.64
CA TRP A 789 12.18 -3.48 -38.58
C TRP A 789 13.33 -3.57 -39.58
N SER A 790 13.11 -3.08 -40.80
CA SER A 790 14.18 -2.82 -41.77
C SER A 790 13.80 -1.64 -42.67
N GLU A 791 14.79 -0.97 -43.24
CA GLU A 791 14.59 0.26 -44.00
C GLU A 791 15.36 0.21 -45.33
N LEU A 792 14.75 0.74 -46.38
CA LEU A 792 15.43 1.02 -47.64
C LEU A 792 16.18 2.34 -47.51
N ILE A 793 17.49 2.27 -47.25
CA ILE A 793 18.33 3.44 -47.03
C ILE A 793 19.14 3.78 -48.29
N THR A 794 19.20 5.07 -48.61
CA THR A 794 20.12 5.65 -49.57
C THR A 794 21.03 6.66 -48.85
N VAL A 795 22.32 6.66 -49.19
CA VAL A 795 23.30 7.57 -48.56
C VAL A 795 23.63 8.72 -49.50
N SER A 796 23.74 9.92 -48.95
CA SER A 796 24.16 11.14 -49.65
C SER A 796 25.49 11.70 -49.12
N GLY A 797 25.95 11.24 -47.96
CA GLY A 797 27.25 11.57 -47.38
C GLY A 797 27.70 10.68 -46.22
N ALA A 798 26.83 9.81 -45.71
CA ALA A 798 27.17 8.87 -44.65
C ALA A 798 28.02 7.69 -45.17
N GLU A 799 28.93 7.21 -44.32
CA GLU A 799 29.69 5.98 -44.50
C GLU A 799 28.88 4.78 -43.99
N PRO A 800 28.58 3.77 -44.82
CA PRO A 800 27.94 2.54 -44.36
C PRO A 800 28.90 1.71 -43.50
N LEU A 801 28.50 1.39 -42.27
CA LEU A 801 29.21 0.50 -41.35
C LEU A 801 28.75 -0.95 -41.46
N ALA A 802 27.49 -1.16 -41.85
CA ALA A 802 26.93 -2.47 -42.12
C ALA A 802 25.89 -2.40 -43.25
N PHE A 803 25.73 -3.50 -43.95
CA PHE A 803 24.80 -3.67 -45.07
C PHE A 803 23.79 -4.76 -44.77
N PHE A 804 22.57 -4.61 -45.26
CA PHE A 804 21.64 -5.71 -45.37
C PHE A 804 22.17 -6.73 -46.38
N ALA A 805 21.96 -8.01 -46.09
CA ALA A 805 22.29 -9.12 -46.97
C ALA A 805 21.06 -10.02 -47.11
N GLY A 806 20.68 -10.36 -48.34
CA GLY A 806 19.49 -11.16 -48.62
C GLY A 806 18.65 -10.61 -49.77
N PRO A 807 17.53 -11.25 -50.11
CA PRO A 807 16.87 -11.04 -51.40
C PRO A 807 16.25 -9.63 -51.60
N THR A 808 15.81 -8.96 -50.53
CA THR A 808 15.00 -7.73 -50.65
C THR A 808 15.84 -6.45 -50.55
N LEU A 809 16.74 -6.36 -49.58
CA LEU A 809 17.56 -5.17 -49.29
C LEU A 809 19.05 -5.41 -49.56
N ASP A 810 19.42 -6.38 -50.41
CA ASP A 810 20.82 -6.76 -50.62
C ASP A 810 21.71 -5.54 -50.94
N GLY A 811 22.79 -5.38 -50.20
CA GLY A 811 23.76 -4.32 -50.43
C GLY A 811 23.29 -2.92 -50.05
N HIS A 812 22.07 -2.74 -49.56
CA HIS A 812 21.63 -1.46 -48.97
C HIS A 812 22.22 -1.26 -47.56
N PRO A 813 22.56 -0.03 -47.16
CA PRO A 813 23.06 0.26 -45.82
C PRO A 813 22.04 -0.11 -44.74
N ALA A 814 22.52 -0.74 -43.66
CA ALA A 814 21.75 -1.05 -42.46
C ALA A 814 22.20 -0.23 -41.24
N VAL A 815 23.50 0.06 -41.17
CA VAL A 815 24.08 0.96 -40.15
C VAL A 815 24.99 1.94 -40.87
N THR A 816 24.89 3.22 -40.55
CA THR A 816 25.69 4.27 -41.19
C THR A 816 26.30 5.21 -40.15
N SER A 817 27.36 5.91 -40.53
CA SER A 817 27.99 6.94 -39.72
C SER A 817 28.32 8.17 -40.57
N GLN A 818 28.05 9.36 -40.05
CA GLN A 818 28.41 10.62 -40.69
C GLN A 818 29.10 11.55 -39.70
N SER A 819 30.20 12.17 -40.11
CA SER A 819 30.75 13.33 -39.43
C SER A 819 29.91 14.56 -39.75
N PHE A 820 29.49 15.30 -38.73
CA PHE A 820 28.70 16.51 -38.89
C PHE A 820 29.20 17.58 -37.90
N GLY A 821 29.70 18.70 -38.42
CA GLY A 821 30.44 19.67 -37.61
C GLY A 821 31.68 19.05 -36.96
N GLN A 822 31.78 19.17 -35.64
CA GLN A 822 32.88 18.59 -34.84
C GLN A 822 32.55 17.20 -34.28
N GLY A 823 31.29 16.76 -34.39
CA GLY A 823 30.82 15.50 -33.82
C GLY A 823 30.47 14.46 -34.87
N ARG A 824 29.68 13.48 -34.44
CA ARG A 824 29.36 12.30 -35.24
C ARG A 824 27.93 11.83 -35.00
N ALA A 825 27.26 11.42 -36.08
CA ALA A 825 25.95 10.79 -36.01
C ALA A 825 26.02 9.37 -36.58
N VAL A 826 25.44 8.39 -35.87
CA VAL A 826 25.31 6.99 -36.28
C VAL A 826 23.83 6.67 -36.40
N TYR A 827 23.43 6.05 -37.52
CA TYR A 827 22.06 5.64 -37.74
C TYR A 827 21.94 4.12 -37.86
N ILE A 828 20.96 3.53 -37.17
CA ILE A 828 20.69 2.09 -37.16
C ILE A 828 19.30 1.81 -37.76
N GLY A 829 19.24 1.35 -39.01
CA GLY A 829 18.02 1.15 -39.80
C GLY A 829 17.25 -0.16 -39.51
N THR A 830 17.57 -0.85 -38.44
CA THR A 830 16.94 -2.12 -37.99
C THR A 830 17.18 -2.28 -36.49
N ARG A 831 16.65 -3.32 -35.84
CA ARG A 831 17.09 -3.73 -34.50
C ARG A 831 18.08 -4.90 -34.63
N PRO A 832 19.40 -4.67 -34.54
CA PRO A 832 20.38 -5.74 -34.60
C PRO A 832 20.24 -6.71 -33.41
N ASP A 833 20.72 -7.93 -33.58
CA ASP A 833 20.85 -8.85 -32.46
C ASP A 833 21.71 -8.25 -31.32
N PRO A 834 21.52 -8.70 -30.05
CA PRO A 834 22.20 -8.09 -28.91
C PRO A 834 23.73 -8.07 -29.00
N ALA A 835 24.35 -9.04 -29.68
CA ALA A 835 25.81 -9.06 -29.83
C ALA A 835 26.28 -7.94 -30.77
N ALA A 836 25.57 -7.73 -31.88
CA ALA A 836 25.82 -6.65 -32.81
C ALA A 836 25.47 -5.27 -32.23
N MET A 837 24.35 -5.13 -31.52
CA MET A 837 23.99 -3.88 -30.83
C MET A 837 25.08 -3.48 -29.83
N GLY A 838 25.48 -4.39 -28.94
CA GLY A 838 26.54 -4.13 -27.96
C GLY A 838 27.89 -3.82 -28.61
N ARG A 839 28.16 -4.36 -29.80
CA ARG A 839 29.37 -4.04 -30.58
C ARG A 839 29.33 -2.61 -31.13
N ILE A 840 28.22 -2.22 -31.74
CA ILE A 840 28.01 -0.87 -32.28
C ILE A 840 28.17 0.14 -31.15
N LEU A 841 27.44 -0.04 -30.05
CA LEU A 841 27.48 0.90 -28.93
C LEU A 841 28.88 0.97 -28.31
N ARG A 842 29.58 -0.17 -28.15
CA ARG A 842 30.99 -0.20 -27.68
C ARG A 842 31.91 0.67 -28.51
N ALA A 843 31.82 0.56 -29.83
CA ALA A 843 32.64 1.37 -30.72
C ALA A 843 32.32 2.85 -30.54
N VAL A 844 31.03 3.19 -30.50
CA VAL A 844 30.56 4.57 -30.38
C VAL A 844 30.97 5.23 -29.06
N TRP A 845 30.74 4.59 -27.90
CA TRP A 845 31.09 5.23 -26.63
C TRP A 845 32.60 5.30 -26.41
N THR A 846 33.36 4.36 -26.98
CA THR A 846 34.83 4.41 -26.97
C THR A 846 35.34 5.60 -27.77
N GLU A 847 34.76 5.84 -28.95
CA GLU A 847 35.08 7.00 -29.78
C GLU A 847 34.68 8.31 -29.11
N ALA A 848 33.51 8.37 -28.46
CA ALA A 848 33.06 9.50 -27.67
C ALA A 848 33.89 9.72 -26.39
N GLY A 849 34.85 8.83 -26.08
CA GLY A 849 35.72 8.92 -24.92
C GLY A 849 35.01 8.67 -23.58
N VAL A 850 33.85 8.04 -23.60
CA VAL A 850 33.08 7.64 -22.41
C VAL A 850 33.68 6.37 -21.82
N LYS A 851 33.90 6.35 -20.50
CA LYS A 851 34.58 5.24 -19.82
C LYS A 851 33.73 4.63 -18.71
N PRO A 852 33.70 3.30 -18.58
CA PRO A 852 33.15 2.62 -17.42
C PRO A 852 33.75 3.14 -16.11
N VAL A 853 32.93 3.19 -15.07
CA VAL A 853 33.42 3.53 -13.72
C VAL A 853 34.40 2.48 -13.19
N LEU A 854 34.17 1.21 -13.58
CA LEU A 854 34.97 0.05 -13.24
C LEU A 854 34.70 -1.09 -14.23
N GLU A 855 35.76 -1.77 -14.67
CA GLU A 855 35.63 -3.06 -15.35
C GLU A 855 35.33 -4.15 -14.30
N ALA A 856 34.11 -4.66 -14.30
CA ALA A 856 33.67 -5.70 -13.38
C ALA A 856 33.21 -6.96 -14.16
N PRO A 857 33.24 -8.16 -13.54
CA PRO A 857 32.65 -9.34 -14.14
C PRO A 857 31.16 -9.13 -14.47
N ALA A 858 30.67 -9.73 -15.56
CA ALA A 858 29.27 -9.58 -16.00
C ALA A 858 28.26 -9.83 -14.85
N GLY A 859 27.17 -9.09 -14.76
CA GLY A 859 26.22 -9.25 -13.64
C GLY A 859 26.69 -8.64 -12.30
N VAL A 860 27.84 -7.96 -12.28
CA VAL A 860 28.18 -6.99 -11.23
C VAL A 860 27.88 -5.59 -11.76
N SER A 861 27.02 -4.84 -11.07
CA SER A 861 26.82 -3.41 -11.35
C SER A 861 27.76 -2.58 -10.49
N ALA A 862 28.48 -1.66 -11.13
CA ALA A 862 29.31 -0.66 -10.48
C ALA A 862 28.77 0.73 -10.78
N VAL A 863 28.61 1.56 -9.74
CA VAL A 863 28.14 2.95 -9.86
C VAL A 863 28.91 3.82 -8.87
N ARG A 864 29.38 4.98 -9.31
CA ARG A 864 30.04 5.96 -8.43
C ARG A 864 29.11 7.13 -8.16
N ARG A 865 28.94 7.45 -6.88
CA ARG A 865 28.36 8.72 -6.42
C ARG A 865 29.48 9.59 -5.87
N SER A 866 29.51 10.85 -6.25
CA SER A 866 30.55 11.79 -5.81
C SER A 866 29.91 13.07 -5.25
N GLY A 867 30.52 13.63 -4.22
CA GLY A 867 30.16 14.92 -3.65
C GLY A 867 31.41 15.69 -3.25
N PRO A 868 31.27 16.91 -2.69
CA PRO A 868 32.43 17.76 -2.38
C PRO A 868 33.46 17.15 -1.42
N ARG A 869 33.05 16.16 -0.62
CA ARG A 869 33.85 15.57 0.47
C ARG A 869 34.06 14.05 0.35
N SER A 870 33.42 13.39 -0.61
CA SER A 870 33.42 11.93 -0.69
C SER A 870 33.20 11.43 -2.12
N SER A 871 33.91 10.36 -2.48
CA SER A 871 33.60 9.51 -3.63
C SER A 871 33.24 8.12 -3.12
N LEU A 872 32.08 7.62 -3.53
CA LEU A 872 31.51 6.36 -3.08
C LEU A 872 31.31 5.44 -4.28
N LEU A 873 32.02 4.31 -4.31
CA LEU A 873 31.87 3.27 -5.31
C LEU A 873 30.94 2.16 -4.78
N PHE A 874 29.78 2.04 -5.39
CA PHE A 874 28.82 0.98 -5.13
C PHE A 874 29.14 -0.22 -6.02
N LEU A 875 29.24 -1.40 -5.43
CA LEU A 875 29.43 -2.67 -6.13
C LEU A 875 28.32 -3.63 -5.74
N LEU A 876 27.53 -4.04 -6.73
CA LEU A 876 26.29 -4.80 -6.55
C LEU A 876 26.39 -6.10 -7.35
N ASN A 877 26.53 -7.23 -6.65
CA ASN A 877 26.61 -8.53 -7.32
C ASN A 877 25.19 -9.09 -7.55
N HIS A 878 24.69 -9.07 -8.78
CA HIS A 878 23.38 -9.64 -9.14
C HIS A 878 23.41 -11.16 -9.35
N ARG A 879 24.57 -11.81 -9.23
CA ARG A 879 24.69 -13.27 -9.38
C ARG A 879 24.38 -14.02 -8.09
N ASP A 880 24.04 -15.30 -8.28
CA ASP A 880 23.91 -16.30 -7.22
C ASP A 880 25.25 -16.99 -6.87
N ALA A 881 26.37 -16.38 -7.25
CA ALA A 881 27.71 -16.91 -7.06
C ALA A 881 28.65 -15.82 -6.53
N HIS A 882 29.78 -16.26 -5.96
CA HIS A 882 30.87 -15.35 -5.61
C HIS A 882 31.48 -14.72 -6.87
N VAL A 883 31.92 -13.48 -6.73
CA VAL A 883 32.66 -12.74 -7.76
C VAL A 883 33.90 -12.10 -7.17
N GLU A 884 34.95 -12.00 -7.97
CA GLU A 884 36.16 -11.26 -7.64
C GLU A 884 36.22 -10.03 -8.52
N ILE A 885 36.30 -8.85 -7.88
CA ILE A 885 36.23 -7.57 -8.55
C ILE A 885 37.58 -6.87 -8.36
N PRO A 886 38.25 -6.43 -9.44
CA PRO A 886 39.50 -5.68 -9.31
C PRO A 886 39.22 -4.30 -8.71
N ILE A 887 39.93 -3.95 -7.64
CA ILE A 887 39.88 -2.64 -6.99
C ILE A 887 41.22 -1.94 -7.20
N ALA A 888 41.18 -0.77 -7.81
CA ALA A 888 42.35 0.05 -8.06
C ALA A 888 42.72 0.89 -6.83
N ASP A 889 41.72 1.55 -6.24
CA ASP A 889 41.91 2.51 -5.15
C ASP A 889 41.49 1.90 -3.81
N PRO A 890 42.37 1.94 -2.78
CA PRO A 890 42.00 1.46 -1.46
C PRO A 890 40.95 2.38 -0.82
N GLY A 891 40.21 1.85 0.14
CA GLY A 891 39.14 2.57 0.81
C GLY A 891 38.60 1.83 2.01
N VAL A 892 37.41 2.20 2.44
CA VAL A 892 36.67 1.51 3.52
C VAL A 892 35.30 1.12 2.99
N ASN A 893 34.92 -0.15 3.16
CA ASN A 893 33.58 -0.61 2.88
C ASN A 893 32.64 -0.15 3.99
N LEU A 894 31.77 0.81 3.71
CA LEU A 894 30.86 1.41 4.70
C LEU A 894 29.77 0.45 5.19
N VAL A 895 29.50 -0.63 4.44
CA VAL A 895 28.51 -1.65 4.80
C VAL A 895 28.91 -2.39 6.08
N ASP A 896 30.14 -2.90 6.15
CA ASP A 896 30.63 -3.71 7.27
C ASP A 896 31.76 -3.03 8.07
N GLY A 897 32.41 -2.00 7.52
CA GLY A 897 33.53 -1.28 8.10
C GLY A 897 34.90 -1.87 7.78
N SER A 898 34.98 -2.87 6.89
CA SER A 898 36.24 -3.50 6.50
C SER A 898 37.11 -2.56 5.64
N GLU A 899 38.43 -2.67 5.79
CA GLU A 899 39.39 -2.02 4.89
C GLU A 899 39.38 -2.74 3.53
N VAL A 900 39.37 -1.95 2.46
CA VAL A 900 39.49 -2.44 1.09
C VAL A 900 40.86 -2.05 0.57
N HIS A 901 41.66 -3.05 0.19
CA HIS A 901 42.98 -2.85 -0.38
C HIS A 901 42.96 -2.99 -1.90
N ARG A 902 44.00 -2.46 -2.54
CA ARG A 902 44.25 -2.69 -3.97
C ARG A 902 44.42 -4.17 -4.25
N GLY A 903 43.74 -4.68 -5.29
CA GLY A 903 43.75 -6.11 -5.63
C GLY A 903 42.36 -6.62 -5.98
N LEU A 904 42.02 -7.82 -5.51
CA LEU A 904 40.71 -8.44 -5.75
C LEU A 904 39.83 -8.35 -4.51
N LEU A 905 38.66 -7.71 -4.63
CA LEU A 905 37.60 -7.75 -3.64
C LEU A 905 36.64 -8.90 -3.95
N ARG A 906 36.45 -9.80 -2.99
CA ARG A 906 35.50 -10.91 -3.12
C ARG A 906 34.13 -10.53 -2.57
N LEU A 907 33.11 -10.53 -3.44
CA LEU A 907 31.71 -10.37 -3.02
C LEU A 907 30.96 -11.72 -3.08
N GLY A 908 30.12 -11.96 -2.08
CA GLY A 908 29.22 -13.11 -2.06
C GLY A 908 28.04 -12.97 -3.02
N PRO A 909 27.26 -14.05 -3.23
CA PRO A 909 25.98 -14.00 -3.93
C PRO A 909 25.10 -12.86 -3.40
N ARG A 910 24.54 -12.02 -4.28
CA ARG A 910 23.72 -10.85 -3.88
C ARG A 910 24.42 -9.90 -2.90
N GLY A 911 25.76 -9.94 -2.89
CA GLY A 911 26.61 -9.12 -2.05
C GLY A 911 26.63 -7.66 -2.49
N VAL A 912 26.83 -6.77 -1.52
CA VAL A 912 26.96 -5.34 -1.75
C VAL A 912 28.18 -4.82 -1.00
N ALA A 913 28.96 -3.98 -1.66
CA ALA A 913 29.95 -3.11 -1.03
C ALA A 913 29.71 -1.65 -1.41
N VAL A 914 29.95 -0.74 -0.46
CA VAL A 914 29.94 0.71 -0.67
C VAL A 914 31.28 1.24 -0.22
N ILE A 915 32.19 1.46 -1.15
CA ILE A 915 33.58 1.80 -0.87
C ILE A 915 33.71 3.32 -0.86
N ARG A 916 34.08 3.88 0.29
CA ARG A 916 34.55 5.27 0.33
C ARG A 916 35.99 5.31 -0.16
N GLU A 917 36.19 5.94 -1.32
CA GLU A 917 37.48 6.06 -2.00
C GLU A 917 38.25 7.27 -1.46
N GLY A 918 39.58 7.18 -1.44
CA GLY A 918 40.48 8.26 -1.00
C GLY A 918 40.85 8.16 0.48
N TRP A 919 42.08 7.70 0.73
CA TRP A 919 42.80 7.89 1.98
C TRP A 919 43.69 9.14 1.89
#